data_AF-V8P9Z4-F1
#
_entry.id   AF-V8P9Z4-F1
#
_cell.length_a   1.000
_cell.length_b   1.000
_cell.length_c   1.000
_cell.angle_alpha   90.00
_cell.angle_beta   90.00
_cell.angle_gamma   90.00
#
_symmetry.space_group_name_H-M   'P 1'
#
loop_
_entity.id
_entity.type
_entity.pdbx_description
1 polymer ?
#
loop_
_entity_poly.entity_id
_entity_poly.type
_entity_poly.pdbx_seq_one_letter_code
_entity_poly.pdbx_strand_id
1 'polypeptide(L)'
;LCFVYPLANEVCYETIGCFSDKPPWSGIPGRQLFGLPASPEKMNISFSLFTKETGNLSQRILYNEISSLQNSSFSPLRKTRFVIHGYTSTGKYGWVVELCLLLVDVEDINCFVVDWEDGAKCTYFIAGSNIRVLGAVIAKFIITMMKIYQYCPSNVHLIGHSLGAHTAGDAGRRLQYDDKKSPGIGRISGLGMFNATGDMDFYPNGGKLMVGCNDAKQKQEQEEIRLVGNCHHSRSHEYYKYSILYPSGFLAYPCKSYKSFQEGNCFPCPTKGCPVMGHYADQSHGKLKKSNQNYYLNTGFKEPFTSWRYNISVKLNGMKNVKGEIYIVFHNKNGDMKEYSIMRGSLKQEQIYSKLTDVEINPENASRIEFVWHKQFFTFFWAQLGAEKVNLTCGQDGRKEVCYDRVGCFTDDIPWAGTVERPIARLPWSPQEINTRFLLYTINNLDDFQEITAIHPETIDYSNFNASKITRFITHGFIDQGEERWLSDMCKRMLQVEDVNCICIDWVKGSRCAYTQAANNIRVVGSEVAYFVNILKEKYGYSPSMVHFIGHSLGAHAAAELGSRIKGIGRISALDPAQPYFQGTPPEIRLDKSDAEFVDVIHTDSAPIIPYLGFGMSQAIGHLDFYPNGGKWMPGCKKNPLSQIVDIDGIWEGTRDFVACNHLRSYKYYSDSIIFPDGFLGYPCGAYNLFEDSCFPCPAGGCPPMGHYADRFKDKITSKFTKLYLNTGEAKNFTRWRYKSSVTLSGKRSILGHINIALYGSGGNTRQYEIFRGNLRPGEIHTKLIDVELKVGTITKVKFLWNNIFINPTLPQLGAAKIMVQDGETGNIPFLQQ
;
A
#
# COMPACT_ATOMS: atom_id res chain seq x y z
N LEU A 1 26.95 -36.10 -31.66
CA LEU A 1 26.39 -35.76 -32.99
C LEU A 1 26.41 -34.24 -33.13
N CYS A 2 27.47 -33.71 -33.74
CA CYS A 2 27.55 -32.30 -34.14
C CYS A 2 26.54 -32.09 -35.26
N PHE A 3 25.42 -31.40 -34.98
CA PHE A 3 24.56 -30.89 -36.04
C PHE A 3 25.31 -29.77 -36.74
N VAL A 4 25.85 -30.08 -37.92
CA VAL A 4 26.29 -29.09 -38.91
C VAL A 4 25.04 -28.30 -39.30
N TYR A 5 24.96 -27.02 -38.90
CA TYR A 5 23.95 -26.11 -39.43
C TYR A 5 24.19 -25.96 -40.94
N PRO A 6 23.15 -26.00 -41.80
CA PRO A 6 23.31 -25.76 -43.23
C PRO A 6 23.90 -24.36 -43.48
N LEU A 7 24.63 -24.20 -44.57
CA LEU A 7 25.07 -22.89 -45.07
C LEU A 7 23.85 -21.96 -45.19
N ALA A 8 23.92 -20.82 -44.50
CA ALA A 8 22.85 -19.83 -44.45
C ALA A 8 22.65 -19.14 -45.80
N ASN A 9 21.41 -18.88 -46.19
CA ASN A 9 21.06 -18.20 -47.44
C ASN A 9 20.75 -16.72 -47.18
N GLU A 10 20.95 -15.89 -48.21
CA GLU A 10 20.64 -14.47 -48.21
C GLU A 10 19.99 -14.08 -49.54
N VAL A 11 19.02 -13.16 -49.47
CA VAL A 11 18.41 -12.53 -50.64
C VAL A 11 18.54 -11.01 -50.51
N CYS A 12 18.96 -10.34 -51.58
CA CYS A 12 19.13 -8.89 -51.63
C CYS A 12 18.17 -8.28 -52.64
N TYR A 13 17.58 -7.14 -52.26
CA TYR A 13 16.73 -6.33 -53.14
C TYR A 13 17.35 -4.94 -53.27
N GLU A 14 17.47 -4.48 -54.51
CA GLU A 14 18.29 -3.32 -54.92
C GLU A 14 18.07 -2.06 -54.05
N THR A 15 16.83 -1.79 -53.64
CA THR A 15 16.46 -0.53 -52.99
C THR A 15 16.31 -0.59 -51.46
N ILE A 16 16.27 -1.80 -50.89
CA ILE A 16 15.95 -2.04 -49.46
C ILE A 16 16.94 -2.97 -48.73
N GLY A 17 17.96 -3.47 -49.43
CA GLY A 17 19.08 -4.23 -48.85
C GLY A 17 18.86 -5.75 -48.79
N CYS A 18 19.67 -6.41 -47.97
CA CYS A 18 19.75 -7.88 -47.88
C CYS A 18 19.05 -8.46 -46.64
N PHE A 19 18.53 -9.67 -46.80
CA PHE A 19 17.77 -10.41 -45.81
C PHE A 19 18.29 -11.84 -45.72
N SER A 20 18.82 -12.20 -44.55
CA SER A 20 19.29 -13.56 -44.26
C SER A 20 18.29 -14.37 -43.45
N ASP A 21 18.36 -15.70 -43.58
CA ASP A 21 17.65 -16.67 -42.74
C ASP A 21 18.44 -17.09 -41.49
N LYS A 22 19.61 -16.48 -41.24
CA LYS A 22 20.41 -16.72 -40.02
C LYS A 22 19.60 -16.42 -38.74
N PRO A 23 19.89 -17.10 -37.61
CA PRO A 23 19.40 -16.68 -36.30
C PRO A 23 19.62 -15.16 -36.08
N PRO A 24 18.63 -14.42 -35.55
CA PRO A 24 17.40 -14.88 -34.90
C PRO A 24 16.18 -15.05 -35.84
N TRP A 25 16.37 -15.04 -37.16
CA TRP A 25 15.27 -15.02 -38.13
C TRP A 25 14.71 -16.40 -38.45
N SER A 26 15.58 -17.41 -38.52
CA SER A 26 15.20 -18.83 -38.64
C SER A 26 16.14 -19.72 -37.81
N GLY A 27 15.83 -21.02 -37.73
CA GLY A 27 16.68 -22.03 -37.11
C GLY A 27 16.71 -22.02 -35.58
N ILE A 28 15.83 -21.25 -34.92
CA ILE A 28 15.71 -21.17 -33.46
C ILE A 28 14.33 -21.70 -32.99
N PRO A 29 14.19 -22.17 -31.74
CA PRO A 29 12.90 -22.61 -31.19
C PRO A 29 11.78 -21.56 -31.42
N GLY A 30 10.64 -21.99 -31.95
CA GLY A 30 9.53 -21.10 -32.32
C GLY A 30 9.65 -20.42 -33.69
N ARG A 31 10.79 -20.52 -34.39
CA ARG A 31 11.01 -19.98 -35.75
C ARG A 31 11.66 -20.97 -36.73
N GLN A 32 11.58 -22.27 -36.48
CA GLN A 32 12.22 -23.30 -37.31
C GLN A 32 11.74 -23.31 -38.78
N LEU A 33 10.49 -22.91 -39.05
CA LEU A 33 9.89 -22.91 -40.38
C LEU A 33 9.93 -21.55 -41.09
N PHE A 34 10.53 -20.53 -40.46
CA PHE A 34 10.72 -19.22 -41.08
C PHE A 34 11.86 -19.28 -42.10
N GLY A 35 11.86 -18.40 -43.09
CA GLY A 35 12.84 -18.45 -44.18
C GLY A 35 13.12 -17.09 -44.78
N LEU A 36 13.59 -17.10 -46.02
CA LEU A 36 13.80 -15.88 -46.78
C LEU A 36 12.46 -15.23 -47.16
N PRO A 37 12.34 -13.90 -47.08
CA PRO A 37 11.15 -13.20 -47.50
C PRO A 37 10.98 -13.22 -49.03
N ALA A 38 9.77 -12.93 -49.50
CA ALA A 38 9.48 -12.66 -50.89
C ALA A 38 9.94 -11.25 -51.30
N SER A 39 10.15 -11.02 -52.60
CA SER A 39 10.51 -9.70 -53.12
C SER A 39 9.35 -8.69 -53.00
N PRO A 40 9.61 -7.38 -52.91
CA PRO A 40 8.58 -6.35 -52.88
C PRO A 40 7.58 -6.45 -54.04
N GLU A 41 8.06 -6.81 -55.23
CA GLU A 41 7.24 -6.95 -56.46
C GLU A 41 6.29 -8.15 -56.34
N LYS A 42 6.78 -9.28 -55.82
CA LYS A 42 5.95 -10.47 -55.57
C LYS A 42 4.92 -10.24 -54.48
N MET A 43 5.22 -9.38 -53.51
CA MET A 43 4.30 -8.99 -52.44
C MET A 43 3.30 -7.90 -52.89
N ASN A 44 3.47 -7.32 -54.08
CA ASN A 44 2.63 -6.28 -54.66
C ASN A 44 2.32 -5.14 -53.68
N ILE A 45 3.36 -4.68 -52.97
CA ILE A 45 3.20 -3.69 -51.91
C ILE A 45 2.72 -2.38 -52.51
N SER A 46 1.62 -1.84 -51.98
CA SER A 46 1.06 -0.56 -52.44
C SER A 46 0.64 0.35 -51.29
N PHE A 47 0.71 1.66 -51.55
CA PHE A 47 0.31 2.70 -50.61
C PHE A 47 -0.86 3.46 -51.19
N SER A 48 -1.96 3.54 -50.44
CA SER A 48 -3.14 4.33 -50.82
C SER A 48 -3.27 5.53 -49.89
N LEU A 49 -3.13 6.74 -50.44
CA LEU A 49 -3.25 7.98 -49.70
C LEU A 49 -4.71 8.42 -49.60
N PHE A 50 -5.13 8.75 -48.39
CA PHE A 50 -6.37 9.42 -48.05
C PHE A 50 -6.04 10.72 -47.32
N THR A 51 -6.72 11.78 -47.72
CA THR A 51 -6.70 13.12 -47.13
C THR A 51 -8.13 13.65 -47.09
N LYS A 52 -8.32 14.78 -46.41
CA LYS A 52 -9.65 15.40 -46.30
C LYS A 52 -10.19 15.81 -47.68
N GLU A 53 -9.31 16.19 -48.59
CA GLU A 53 -9.65 16.57 -49.96
C GLU A 53 -10.09 15.38 -50.81
N THR A 54 -9.49 14.21 -50.59
CA THR A 54 -9.81 13.02 -51.38
C THR A 54 -11.10 12.32 -50.92
N GLY A 55 -11.53 12.55 -49.68
CA GLY A 55 -12.65 11.82 -49.09
C GLY A 55 -12.41 10.31 -49.15
N ASN A 56 -13.32 9.57 -49.81
CA ASN A 56 -13.22 8.13 -50.00
C ASN A 56 -12.43 7.69 -51.26
N LEU A 57 -11.94 8.62 -52.08
CA LEU A 57 -11.23 8.34 -53.33
C LEU A 57 -9.73 8.32 -53.12
N SER A 58 -9.15 7.15 -52.83
CA SER A 58 -7.72 7.06 -52.57
C SER A 58 -6.84 7.38 -53.80
N GLN A 59 -5.65 7.91 -53.53
CA GLN A 59 -4.60 8.10 -54.54
C GLN A 59 -3.51 7.05 -54.34
N ARG A 60 -3.23 6.24 -55.37
CA ARG A 60 -2.16 5.23 -55.29
C ARG A 60 -0.79 5.90 -55.36
N ILE A 61 0.05 5.63 -54.37
CA ILE A 61 1.41 6.16 -54.26
C ILE A 61 2.42 5.03 -54.40
N LEU A 62 3.45 5.28 -55.20
CA LEU A 62 4.56 4.36 -55.45
C LEU A 62 5.78 4.85 -54.67
N TYR A 63 6.24 4.06 -53.71
CA TYR A 63 7.32 4.45 -52.78
C TYR A 63 8.68 4.69 -53.47
N ASN A 64 8.84 4.17 -54.68
CA ASN A 64 10.01 4.29 -55.54
C ASN A 64 9.87 5.37 -56.63
N GLU A 65 8.68 5.97 -56.82
CA GLU A 65 8.44 7.01 -57.82
C GLU A 65 8.02 8.32 -57.18
N ILE A 66 8.95 9.28 -57.12
CA ILE A 66 8.77 10.58 -56.46
C ILE A 66 7.59 11.37 -57.02
N SER A 67 7.38 11.31 -58.33
CA SER A 67 6.29 11.99 -59.04
C SER A 67 4.91 11.56 -58.54
N SER A 68 4.75 10.30 -58.11
CA SER A 68 3.48 9.80 -57.57
C SER A 68 3.07 10.54 -56.31
N LEU A 69 4.04 10.87 -55.44
CA LEU A 69 3.80 11.63 -54.21
C LEU A 69 3.63 13.13 -54.49
N GLN A 70 4.44 13.71 -55.39
CA GLN A 70 4.37 15.13 -55.77
C GLN A 70 3.04 15.50 -56.46
N ASN A 71 2.46 14.58 -57.24
CA ASN A 71 1.20 14.79 -57.96
C ASN A 71 -0.04 14.38 -57.15
N SER A 72 0.13 14.11 -55.85
CA SER A 72 -0.95 13.70 -54.96
C SER A 72 -1.42 14.83 -54.05
N SER A 73 -2.45 14.57 -53.23
CA SER A 73 -2.93 15.48 -52.18
C SER A 73 -2.04 15.49 -50.92
N PHE A 74 -0.89 14.83 -50.95
CA PHE A 74 0.04 14.78 -49.82
C PHE A 74 0.53 16.19 -49.45
N SER A 75 0.49 16.52 -48.16
CA SER A 75 1.05 17.76 -47.63
C SER A 75 2.11 17.49 -46.55
N PRO A 76 3.35 17.99 -46.69
CA PRO A 76 4.39 17.80 -45.67
C PRO A 76 4.14 18.58 -44.37
N LEU A 77 3.16 19.50 -44.36
CA LEU A 77 2.77 20.23 -43.15
C LEU A 77 1.84 19.41 -42.24
N ARG A 78 1.23 18.35 -42.77
CA ARG A 78 0.33 17.47 -42.03
C ARG A 78 1.08 16.33 -41.34
N LYS A 79 0.55 15.87 -40.21
CA LYS A 79 0.99 14.60 -39.61
C LYS A 79 0.66 13.45 -40.54
N THR A 80 1.47 12.40 -40.51
CA THR A 80 1.32 11.26 -41.42
C THR A 80 1.07 9.98 -40.62
N ARG A 81 0.03 9.24 -41.01
CA ARG A 81 -0.33 7.96 -40.40
C ARG A 81 -0.24 6.85 -41.42
N PHE A 82 0.32 5.71 -41.02
CA PHE A 82 0.31 4.49 -41.81
C PHE A 82 -0.54 3.45 -41.09
N VAL A 83 -1.57 2.92 -41.77
CA VAL A 83 -2.40 1.83 -41.25
C VAL A 83 -2.01 0.54 -41.96
N ILE A 84 -1.55 -0.45 -41.19
CA ILE A 84 -0.90 -1.66 -41.71
C ILE A 84 -1.67 -2.90 -41.26
N HIS A 85 -2.16 -3.67 -42.24
CA HIS A 85 -2.92 -4.89 -41.98
C HIS A 85 -2.03 -6.10 -41.65
N GLY A 86 -2.65 -7.14 -41.08
CA GLY A 86 -1.99 -8.38 -40.69
C GLY A 86 -2.17 -9.54 -41.65
N TYR A 87 -1.86 -10.75 -41.15
CA TYR A 87 -2.02 -12.04 -41.84
C TYR A 87 -3.42 -12.20 -42.44
N THR A 88 -3.50 -12.75 -43.66
CA THR A 88 -4.74 -13.02 -44.43
C THR A 88 -5.70 -11.83 -44.66
N SER A 89 -5.29 -10.61 -44.29
CA SER A 89 -6.04 -9.37 -44.48
C SER A 89 -5.59 -8.62 -45.75
N THR A 90 -6.20 -7.47 -46.03
CA THR A 90 -5.87 -6.57 -47.14
C THR A 90 -6.09 -5.11 -46.72
N GLY A 91 -5.36 -4.19 -47.34
CA GLY A 91 -5.56 -2.75 -47.26
C GLY A 91 -6.52 -2.19 -48.32
N LYS A 92 -7.06 -3.00 -49.21
CA LYS A 92 -7.95 -2.51 -50.29
C LYS A 92 -9.36 -2.16 -49.81
N TYR A 93 -9.82 -2.78 -48.72
CA TYR A 93 -11.16 -2.60 -48.14
C TYR A 93 -11.20 -3.03 -46.66
N GLY A 94 -12.32 -2.82 -45.98
CA GLY A 94 -12.54 -3.25 -44.59
C GLY A 94 -11.89 -2.32 -43.56
N TRP A 95 -11.56 -2.87 -42.39
CA TRP A 95 -11.21 -2.08 -41.19
C TRP A 95 -10.04 -1.10 -41.39
N VAL A 96 -9.10 -1.42 -42.27
CA VAL A 96 -7.89 -0.61 -42.55
C VAL A 96 -8.29 0.70 -43.23
N VAL A 97 -9.16 0.60 -44.24
CA VAL A 97 -9.71 1.75 -44.97
C VAL A 97 -10.67 2.52 -44.06
N GLU A 98 -11.57 1.83 -43.36
CA GLU A 98 -12.50 2.47 -42.41
C GLU A 98 -11.78 3.28 -41.34
N LEU A 99 -10.70 2.74 -40.76
CA LEU A 99 -9.90 3.45 -39.77
C LEU A 99 -9.22 4.68 -40.37
N CYS A 100 -8.71 4.56 -41.60
CA CYS A 100 -8.03 5.65 -42.28
C CYS A 100 -9.01 6.80 -42.62
N LEU A 101 -10.21 6.47 -43.10
CA LEU A 101 -11.29 7.44 -43.34
C LEU A 101 -11.73 8.12 -42.04
N LEU A 102 -11.90 7.35 -40.97
CA LEU A 102 -12.23 7.90 -39.65
C LEU A 102 -11.14 8.86 -39.15
N LEU A 103 -9.86 8.51 -39.29
CA LEU A 103 -8.73 9.36 -38.88
C LEU A 103 -8.67 10.67 -39.66
N VAL A 104 -9.00 10.65 -40.95
CA VAL A 104 -9.06 11.84 -41.82
C VAL A 104 -10.28 12.71 -41.51
N ASP A 105 -11.39 12.10 -41.09
CA ASP A 105 -12.60 12.83 -40.69
C ASP A 105 -12.39 13.62 -39.40
N VAL A 106 -11.67 13.04 -38.43
CA VAL A 106 -11.44 13.67 -37.12
C VAL A 106 -10.21 14.59 -37.08
N GLU A 107 -9.22 14.43 -37.96
CA GLU A 107 -7.97 15.17 -37.95
C GLU A 107 -7.45 15.49 -39.36
N ASP A 108 -6.85 16.68 -39.54
CA ASP A 108 -6.23 17.07 -40.81
C ASP A 108 -4.85 16.42 -40.99
N ILE A 109 -4.83 15.24 -41.64
CA ILE A 109 -3.64 14.39 -41.78
C ILE A 109 -3.47 13.78 -43.17
N ASN A 110 -2.27 13.28 -43.45
CA ASN A 110 -2.04 12.31 -44.53
C ASN A 110 -2.24 10.91 -43.95
N CYS A 111 -3.20 10.14 -44.45
CA CYS A 111 -3.40 8.76 -44.03
C CYS A 111 -3.05 7.79 -45.17
N PHE A 112 -2.04 6.96 -44.96
CA PHE A 112 -1.63 5.91 -45.89
C PHE A 112 -2.16 4.57 -45.43
N VAL A 113 -2.91 3.90 -46.28
CA VAL A 113 -3.18 2.47 -46.14
C VAL A 113 -2.07 1.69 -46.84
N VAL A 114 -1.45 0.76 -46.10
CA VAL A 114 -0.40 -0.12 -46.62
C VAL A 114 -1.01 -1.48 -46.95
N ASP A 115 -1.09 -1.79 -48.25
CA ASP A 115 -1.58 -3.08 -48.73
C ASP A 115 -0.40 -3.96 -49.17
N TRP A 116 -0.37 -5.19 -48.65
CA TRP A 116 0.62 -6.22 -48.95
C TRP A 116 -0.07 -7.60 -49.03
N GLU A 117 -1.32 -7.61 -49.47
CA GLU A 117 -2.21 -8.78 -49.50
C GLU A 117 -1.53 -10.03 -50.07
N ASP A 118 -0.81 -9.90 -51.19
CA ASP A 118 -0.12 -11.01 -51.87
C ASP A 118 1.01 -11.60 -51.02
N GLY A 119 1.66 -10.77 -50.19
CA GLY A 119 2.62 -11.21 -49.18
C GLY A 119 1.99 -11.74 -47.89
N ALA A 120 0.75 -11.35 -47.57
CA ALA A 120 0.05 -11.68 -46.33
C ALA A 120 -0.83 -12.94 -46.44
N LYS A 121 -1.34 -13.26 -47.63
CA LYS A 121 -2.17 -14.43 -47.95
C LYS A 121 -1.33 -15.62 -48.41
N CYS A 122 -0.32 -15.97 -47.63
CA CYS A 122 0.51 -17.16 -47.83
C CYS A 122 0.56 -17.99 -46.54
N THR A 123 1.52 -18.91 -46.38
CA THR A 123 1.68 -19.61 -45.10
C THR A 123 2.15 -18.61 -44.03
N TYR A 124 1.73 -18.82 -42.78
CA TYR A 124 2.05 -17.91 -41.68
C TYR A 124 3.56 -17.64 -41.52
N PHE A 125 4.41 -18.65 -41.73
CA PHE A 125 5.86 -18.51 -41.62
C PHE A 125 6.46 -17.63 -42.73
N ILE A 126 5.94 -17.73 -43.95
CA ILE A 126 6.34 -16.87 -45.06
C ILE A 126 5.84 -15.45 -44.82
N ALA A 127 4.57 -15.28 -44.45
CA ALA A 127 4.00 -13.98 -44.10
C ALA A 127 4.79 -13.30 -42.96
N GLY A 128 5.17 -14.07 -41.95
CA GLY A 128 6.00 -13.61 -40.84
C GLY A 128 7.45 -13.30 -41.23
N SER A 129 7.96 -13.86 -42.32
CA SER A 129 9.27 -13.50 -42.90
C SER A 129 9.16 -12.21 -43.73
N ASN A 130 8.07 -12.07 -44.49
CA ASN A 130 7.76 -10.95 -45.37
C ASN A 130 7.64 -9.60 -44.64
N ILE A 131 7.28 -9.58 -43.35
CA ILE A 131 7.19 -8.33 -42.56
C ILE A 131 8.50 -7.54 -42.55
N ARG A 132 9.66 -8.21 -42.69
CA ARG A 132 10.97 -7.56 -42.73
C ARG A 132 11.15 -6.75 -44.01
N VAL A 133 10.70 -7.29 -45.14
CA VAL A 133 10.71 -6.60 -46.43
C VAL A 133 9.72 -5.45 -46.41
N LEU A 134 8.50 -5.68 -45.91
CA LEU A 134 7.50 -4.62 -45.78
C LEU A 134 7.98 -3.48 -44.86
N GLY A 135 8.58 -3.80 -43.71
CA GLY A 135 9.18 -2.82 -42.81
C GLY A 135 10.28 -2.00 -43.46
N ALA A 136 11.12 -2.63 -44.30
CA ALA A 136 12.14 -1.95 -45.08
C ALA A 136 11.56 -1.01 -46.15
N VAL A 137 10.50 -1.44 -46.84
CA VAL A 137 9.79 -0.62 -47.84
C VAL A 137 9.14 0.60 -47.20
N ILE A 138 8.47 0.44 -46.05
CA ILE A 138 7.88 1.57 -45.30
C ILE A 138 8.97 2.53 -44.82
N ALA A 139 10.06 2.02 -44.25
CA ALA A 139 11.19 2.85 -43.82
C ALA A 139 11.79 3.63 -45.00
N LYS A 140 11.99 2.98 -46.14
CA LYS A 140 12.47 3.62 -47.37
C LYS A 140 11.53 4.73 -47.81
N PHE A 141 10.21 4.50 -47.79
CA PHE A 141 9.23 5.49 -48.17
C PHE A 141 9.31 6.74 -47.28
N ILE A 142 9.40 6.56 -45.95
CA ILE A 142 9.56 7.65 -44.99
C ILE A 142 10.88 8.41 -45.22
N ILE A 143 12.00 7.70 -45.46
CA ILE A 143 13.29 8.33 -45.80
C ILE A 143 13.18 9.18 -47.06
N THR A 144 12.47 8.69 -48.08
CA THR A 144 12.21 9.46 -49.31
C THR A 144 11.43 10.75 -49.01
N MET A 145 10.39 10.68 -48.17
CA MET A 145 9.65 11.87 -47.72
C MET A 145 10.54 12.86 -46.94
N MET A 146 11.41 12.36 -46.05
CA MET A 146 12.37 13.18 -45.31
C MET A 146 13.33 13.92 -46.24
N LYS A 147 13.87 13.22 -47.24
CA LYS A 147 14.85 13.80 -48.19
C LYS A 147 14.24 14.86 -49.09
N ILE A 148 12.99 14.67 -49.52
CA ILE A 148 12.34 15.55 -50.50
C ILE A 148 11.70 16.76 -49.84
N TYR A 149 11.02 16.57 -48.71
CA TYR A 149 10.23 17.62 -48.08
C TYR A 149 10.78 18.11 -46.74
N GLN A 150 11.96 17.66 -46.33
CA GLN A 150 12.49 17.89 -44.98
C GLN A 150 11.49 17.44 -43.89
N TYR A 151 10.72 16.39 -44.18
CA TYR A 151 9.64 15.92 -43.32
C TYR A 151 10.20 15.39 -41.99
N CYS A 152 9.63 15.82 -40.86
CA CYS A 152 10.09 15.39 -39.54
C CYS A 152 9.53 14.00 -39.18
N PRO A 153 10.38 12.98 -38.93
CA PRO A 153 9.92 11.64 -38.53
C PRO A 153 9.07 11.60 -37.25
N SER A 154 9.23 12.58 -36.37
CA SER A 154 8.39 12.73 -35.17
C SER A 154 6.91 13.00 -35.48
N ASN A 155 6.58 13.39 -36.72
CA ASN A 155 5.21 13.55 -37.19
C ASN A 155 4.60 12.26 -37.78
N VAL A 156 5.35 11.16 -37.82
CA VAL A 156 4.89 9.86 -38.31
C VAL A 156 4.30 9.01 -37.18
N HIS A 157 3.14 8.41 -37.45
CA HIS A 157 2.51 7.41 -36.60
C HIS A 157 2.23 6.13 -37.38
N LEU A 158 2.85 5.02 -36.98
CA LEU A 158 2.60 3.70 -37.56
C LEU A 158 1.57 2.94 -36.71
N ILE A 159 0.44 2.55 -37.30
CA ILE A 159 -0.64 1.80 -36.65
C ILE A 159 -0.72 0.43 -37.31
N GLY A 160 -0.43 -0.63 -36.56
CA GLY A 160 -0.38 -1.98 -37.11
C GLY A 160 -1.16 -2.99 -36.28
N HIS A 161 -1.86 -3.91 -36.94
CA HIS A 161 -2.54 -5.03 -36.30
C HIS A 161 -1.86 -6.36 -36.64
N SER A 162 -1.72 -7.26 -35.66
CA SER A 162 -1.17 -8.60 -35.89
C SER A 162 0.25 -8.50 -36.51
N LEU A 163 0.54 -9.20 -37.62
CA LEU A 163 1.82 -9.05 -38.36
C LEU A 163 2.11 -7.60 -38.80
N GLY A 164 1.09 -6.76 -39.00
CA GLY A 164 1.24 -5.34 -39.27
C GLY A 164 1.84 -4.56 -38.08
N ALA A 165 1.54 -4.96 -36.83
CA ALA A 165 2.15 -4.37 -35.64
C ALA A 165 3.68 -4.61 -35.61
N HIS A 166 4.09 -5.82 -35.94
CA HIS A 166 5.52 -6.15 -36.04
C HIS A 166 6.21 -5.46 -37.21
N THR A 167 5.51 -5.30 -38.34
CA THR A 167 5.97 -4.50 -39.48
C THR A 167 6.24 -3.06 -39.06
N ALA A 168 5.32 -2.44 -38.32
CA ALA A 168 5.49 -1.09 -37.79
C ALA A 168 6.74 -0.98 -36.90
N GLY A 169 6.94 -1.95 -36.01
CA GLY A 169 8.13 -2.03 -35.17
C GLY A 169 9.44 -2.22 -35.96
N ASP A 170 9.43 -2.99 -37.04
CA ASP A 170 10.61 -3.17 -37.91
C ASP A 170 10.94 -1.89 -38.69
N ALA A 171 9.93 -1.21 -39.25
CA ALA A 171 10.10 0.07 -39.90
C ALA A 171 10.69 1.12 -38.94
N GLY A 172 10.15 1.19 -37.71
CA GLY A 172 10.67 2.05 -36.64
C GLY A 172 12.14 1.81 -36.33
N ARG A 173 12.54 0.55 -36.18
CA ARG A 173 13.94 0.16 -35.89
C ARG A 173 14.90 0.59 -37.00
N ARG A 174 14.50 0.45 -38.27
CA ARG A 174 15.33 0.84 -39.42
C ARG A 174 15.55 2.34 -39.49
N LEU A 175 14.58 3.14 -39.06
CA LEU A 175 14.65 4.59 -39.04
C LEU A 175 15.47 5.17 -37.88
N GLN A 176 15.86 4.33 -36.90
CA GLN A 176 16.76 4.72 -35.80
C GLN A 176 18.26 4.59 -36.15
N TYR A 177 18.61 3.77 -37.16
CA TYR A 177 19.98 3.33 -37.38
C TYR A 177 20.81 4.29 -38.27
N ASP A 178 20.17 5.24 -38.97
CA ASP A 178 20.87 6.29 -39.73
C ASP A 178 21.36 7.40 -38.77
N ASP A 179 22.59 7.21 -38.27
CA ASP A 179 23.52 8.25 -37.79
C ASP A 179 23.29 8.95 -36.43
N LYS A 180 22.53 8.39 -35.48
CA LYS A 180 22.30 8.96 -34.12
C LYS A 180 21.84 10.45 -34.08
N LYS A 181 21.59 11.06 -35.23
CA LYS A 181 21.17 12.44 -35.47
C LYS A 181 19.73 12.52 -35.97
N SER A 182 19.17 11.43 -36.49
CA SER A 182 17.78 11.39 -36.95
C SER A 182 16.84 11.21 -35.76
N PRO A 183 15.88 12.14 -35.52
CA PRO A 183 14.84 11.90 -34.54
C PRO A 183 14.05 10.66 -35.01
N GLY A 184 13.90 9.65 -34.15
CA GLY A 184 13.13 8.45 -34.48
C GLY A 184 11.67 8.77 -34.83
N ILE A 185 10.92 7.75 -35.28
CA ILE A 185 9.47 7.89 -35.52
C ILE A 185 8.76 8.40 -34.27
N GLY A 186 7.78 9.28 -34.44
CA GLY A 186 7.01 9.88 -33.36
C GLY A 186 6.23 8.86 -32.51
N ARG A 187 5.50 7.94 -33.16
CA ARG A 187 4.67 6.96 -32.46
C ARG A 187 4.48 5.64 -33.22
N ILE A 188 4.40 4.54 -32.48
CA ILE A 188 3.98 3.23 -32.99
C ILE A 188 2.82 2.72 -32.12
N SER A 189 1.75 2.25 -32.75
CA SER A 189 0.64 1.58 -32.07
C SER A 189 0.50 0.15 -32.58
N GLY A 190 0.91 -0.80 -31.75
CA GLY A 190 0.80 -2.24 -32.02
C GLY A 190 -0.49 -2.81 -31.44
N LEU A 191 -1.28 -3.49 -32.26
CA LEU A 191 -2.59 -4.03 -31.89
C LEU A 191 -2.57 -5.56 -31.96
N GLY A 192 -3.01 -6.21 -30.88
CA GLY A 192 -3.14 -7.68 -30.82
C GLY A 192 -1.88 -8.41 -30.34
N MET A 193 -1.17 -7.86 -29.34
CA MET A 193 -0.04 -8.50 -28.67
C MET A 193 -0.32 -8.68 -27.17
N PHE A 194 -0.04 -9.86 -26.62
CA PHE A 194 -0.24 -10.13 -25.19
C PHE A 194 0.98 -9.74 -24.34
N ASN A 195 2.19 -9.99 -24.84
CA ASN A 195 3.40 -9.62 -24.12
C ASN A 195 3.54 -8.09 -24.12
N ALA A 196 3.92 -7.53 -22.97
CA ALA A 196 4.24 -6.11 -22.86
C ALA A 196 5.40 -5.79 -23.81
N THR A 197 5.17 -4.89 -24.77
CA THR A 197 6.20 -4.50 -25.75
C THR A 197 6.28 -2.99 -25.97
N GLY A 198 5.32 -2.21 -25.46
CA GLY A 198 5.26 -0.76 -25.63
C GLY A 198 5.70 0.03 -24.41
N ASP A 199 5.84 1.34 -24.56
CA ASP A 199 5.95 2.26 -23.43
C ASP A 199 4.68 2.23 -22.55
N MET A 200 3.54 1.93 -23.18
CA MET A 200 2.22 1.77 -22.56
C MET A 200 1.51 0.54 -23.13
N ASP A 201 1.26 -0.46 -22.29
CA ASP A 201 0.55 -1.69 -22.68
C ASP A 201 -0.85 -1.73 -22.03
N PHE A 202 -1.88 -1.89 -22.86
CA PHE A 202 -3.28 -1.90 -22.44
C PHE A 202 -3.88 -3.31 -22.52
N TYR A 203 -4.53 -3.73 -21.44
CA TYR A 203 -5.08 -5.07 -21.26
C TYR A 203 -6.60 -5.00 -21.03
N PRO A 204 -7.42 -4.75 -22.07
CA PRO A 204 -8.87 -4.75 -21.94
C PRO A 204 -9.36 -6.14 -21.50
N ASN A 205 -10.18 -6.19 -20.45
CA ASN A 205 -10.68 -7.42 -19.83
C ASN A 205 -9.55 -8.40 -19.44
N GLY A 206 -8.37 -7.88 -19.10
CA GLY A 206 -7.19 -8.67 -18.74
C GLY A 206 -6.38 -9.19 -19.95
N GLY A 207 -6.75 -8.81 -21.17
CA GLY A 207 -5.98 -9.05 -22.40
C GLY A 207 -6.04 -10.46 -22.97
N LYS A 208 -6.94 -11.32 -22.49
CA LYS A 208 -7.07 -12.71 -22.95
C LYS A 208 -8.40 -13.00 -23.63
N LEU A 209 -9.50 -12.78 -22.91
CA LEU A 209 -10.85 -13.06 -23.37
C LEU A 209 -11.63 -11.77 -23.45
N MET A 210 -12.15 -11.49 -24.63
CA MET A 210 -12.92 -10.29 -24.92
C MET A 210 -14.41 -10.56 -24.80
N VAL A 211 -15.12 -9.63 -24.17
CA VAL A 211 -16.56 -9.71 -23.98
C VAL A 211 -17.27 -9.72 -25.35
N GLY A 212 -18.30 -10.55 -25.47
CA GLY A 212 -19.11 -10.69 -26.69
C GLY A 212 -18.56 -11.71 -27.71
N CYS A 213 -17.37 -12.26 -27.51
CA CYS A 213 -16.84 -13.35 -28.33
C CYS A 213 -17.27 -14.72 -27.75
N ASN A 214 -18.02 -15.52 -28.50
CA ASN A 214 -18.43 -16.87 -28.11
C ASN A 214 -17.69 -17.91 -28.95
N ASP A 215 -16.70 -18.61 -28.38
CA ASP A 215 -15.94 -19.65 -29.07
C ASP A 215 -16.82 -20.85 -29.53
N ALA A 216 -17.99 -21.04 -28.93
CA ALA A 216 -18.90 -22.16 -29.22
C ALA A 216 -19.91 -21.92 -30.36
N LYS A 217 -20.21 -20.65 -30.73
CA LYS A 217 -21.22 -20.33 -31.77
C LYS A 217 -20.64 -20.12 -33.17
N GLN A 218 -19.32 -20.08 -33.34
CA GLN A 218 -18.66 -19.91 -34.65
C GLN A 218 -18.71 -21.17 -35.55
N LYS A 219 -19.47 -22.21 -35.20
CA LYS A 219 -19.59 -23.44 -36.02
C LYS A 219 -20.82 -23.51 -36.92
N GLN A 220 -21.79 -22.59 -36.84
CA GLN A 220 -23.09 -22.83 -37.51
C GLN A 220 -23.72 -21.70 -38.32
N GLU A 221 -23.23 -20.46 -38.30
CA GLU A 221 -23.78 -19.39 -39.15
C GLU A 221 -22.69 -18.43 -39.62
N GLN A 222 -21.98 -18.80 -40.70
CA GLN A 222 -21.33 -17.90 -41.68
C GLN A 222 -20.53 -18.72 -42.68
N GLU A 223 -21.19 -19.13 -43.77
CA GLU A 223 -20.56 -19.81 -44.90
C GLU A 223 -20.02 -18.84 -45.98
N GLU A 224 -20.07 -17.53 -45.73
CA GLU A 224 -19.38 -16.54 -46.55
C GLU A 224 -18.46 -15.69 -45.67
N ILE A 225 -17.19 -15.58 -46.09
CA ILE A 225 -16.06 -14.84 -45.49
C ILE A 225 -15.21 -15.65 -44.50
N ARG A 226 -14.32 -16.49 -45.07
CA ARG A 226 -13.06 -16.89 -44.42
C ARG A 226 -12.10 -15.68 -44.38
N LEU A 227 -12.20 -14.80 -43.38
CA LEU A 227 -11.18 -13.78 -43.11
C LEU A 227 -10.80 -13.68 -41.62
N VAL A 228 -9.50 -13.90 -41.36
CA VAL A 228 -8.64 -13.33 -40.29
C VAL A 228 -9.11 -13.43 -38.82
N GLY A 229 -8.55 -14.42 -38.09
CA GLY A 229 -8.31 -14.39 -36.63
C GLY A 229 -9.55 -14.55 -35.74
N ASN A 230 -9.46 -15.35 -34.66
CA ASN A 230 -10.53 -15.47 -33.65
C ASN A 230 -11.03 -14.07 -33.24
N CYS A 231 -12.35 -13.90 -33.04
CA CYS A 231 -13.02 -12.67 -32.55
C CYS A 231 -12.19 -11.89 -31.52
N HIS A 232 -11.56 -12.59 -30.58
CA HIS A 232 -10.68 -12.00 -29.57
C HIS A 232 -9.49 -11.20 -30.12
N HIS A 233 -8.85 -11.68 -31.20
CA HIS A 233 -7.68 -11.05 -31.81
C HIS A 233 -8.05 -9.77 -32.57
N SER A 234 -9.20 -9.79 -33.24
CA SER A 234 -9.69 -8.68 -34.07
C SER A 234 -10.22 -7.51 -33.22
N ARG A 235 -10.69 -7.76 -32.00
CA ARG A 235 -11.13 -6.71 -31.05
C ARG A 235 -10.14 -5.57 -30.85
N SER A 236 -8.84 -5.83 -30.97
CA SER A 236 -7.81 -4.80 -30.76
C SER A 236 -7.90 -3.62 -31.74
N HIS A 237 -8.21 -3.86 -33.03
CA HIS A 237 -8.41 -2.76 -33.99
C HIS A 237 -9.79 -2.11 -33.87
N GLU A 238 -10.82 -2.86 -33.47
CA GLU A 238 -12.15 -2.30 -33.18
C GLU A 238 -12.10 -1.35 -31.98
N TYR A 239 -11.44 -1.73 -30.90
CA TYR A 239 -11.25 -0.84 -29.74
C TYR A 239 -10.46 0.41 -30.12
N TYR A 240 -9.43 0.29 -30.96
CA TYR A 240 -8.71 1.46 -31.47
C TYR A 240 -9.65 2.39 -32.26
N LYS A 241 -10.46 1.85 -33.17
CA LYS A 241 -11.47 2.62 -33.94
C LYS A 241 -12.45 3.36 -33.01
N TYR A 242 -13.06 2.66 -32.05
CA TYR A 242 -14.03 3.28 -31.15
C TYR A 242 -13.39 4.23 -30.13
N SER A 243 -12.12 4.08 -29.79
CA SER A 243 -11.39 5.02 -28.92
C SER A 243 -11.27 6.42 -29.51
N ILE A 244 -11.33 6.56 -30.83
CA ILE A 244 -11.33 7.85 -31.53
C ILE A 244 -12.63 8.61 -31.24
N LEU A 245 -13.76 7.90 -31.29
CA LEU A 245 -15.10 8.46 -31.17
C LEU A 245 -15.56 8.63 -29.71
N TYR A 246 -15.16 7.70 -28.84
CA TYR A 246 -15.64 7.62 -27.46
C TYR A 246 -14.48 7.52 -26.45
N PRO A 247 -13.55 8.48 -26.39
CA PRO A 247 -12.34 8.38 -25.58
C PRO A 247 -12.60 8.14 -24.08
N SER A 248 -13.64 8.76 -23.51
CA SER A 248 -13.94 8.59 -22.08
C SER A 248 -14.33 7.16 -21.70
N GLY A 249 -14.86 6.37 -22.65
CA GLY A 249 -15.25 4.98 -22.44
C GLY A 249 -14.10 3.97 -22.51
N PHE A 250 -12.87 4.44 -22.72
CA PHE A 250 -11.65 3.62 -22.80
C PHE A 250 -10.56 4.06 -21.80
N LEU A 251 -10.98 4.67 -20.69
CA LEU A 251 -10.07 5.04 -19.60
C LEU A 251 -9.44 3.78 -18.96
N ALA A 252 -8.11 3.75 -18.85
CA ALA A 252 -7.37 2.59 -18.38
C ALA A 252 -6.52 2.89 -17.15
N TYR A 253 -6.58 2.00 -16.15
CA TYR A 253 -6.01 2.22 -14.83
C TYR A 253 -4.63 1.57 -14.72
N PRO A 254 -3.60 2.29 -14.25
CA PRO A 254 -2.30 1.69 -13.97
C PRO A 254 -2.42 0.73 -12.79
N CYS A 255 -2.27 -0.57 -13.04
CA CYS A 255 -2.33 -1.60 -12.01
C CYS A 255 -1.19 -2.60 -12.13
N LYS A 256 -0.87 -3.26 -11.01
CA LYS A 256 0.08 -4.38 -11.00
C LYS A 256 -0.44 -5.63 -11.72
N SER A 257 -1.75 -5.87 -11.68
CA SER A 257 -2.39 -7.02 -12.32
C SER A 257 -3.87 -6.76 -12.58
N TYR A 258 -4.46 -7.56 -13.47
CA TYR A 258 -5.91 -7.52 -13.72
C TYR A 258 -6.74 -7.87 -12.48
N LYS A 259 -6.25 -8.79 -11.63
CA LYS A 259 -6.90 -9.11 -10.34
C LYS A 259 -6.97 -7.88 -9.43
N SER A 260 -5.85 -7.18 -9.28
CA SER A 260 -5.80 -5.92 -8.51
C SER A 260 -6.70 -4.83 -9.08
N PHE A 261 -6.85 -4.80 -10.41
CA PHE A 261 -7.80 -3.93 -11.08
C PHE A 261 -9.26 -4.30 -10.76
N GLN A 262 -9.62 -5.59 -10.79
CA GLN A 262 -10.98 -6.05 -10.46
C GLN A 262 -11.36 -5.80 -8.99
N GLU A 263 -10.40 -5.93 -8.07
CA GLU A 263 -10.59 -5.65 -6.65
C GLU A 263 -10.75 -4.15 -6.34
N GLY A 264 -10.48 -3.27 -7.31
CA GLY A 264 -10.63 -1.82 -7.13
C GLY A 264 -9.42 -1.12 -6.53
N ASN A 265 -8.32 -1.82 -6.32
CA ASN A 265 -7.13 -1.25 -5.66
C ASN A 265 -6.58 -0.05 -6.43
N CYS A 266 -6.76 0.03 -7.74
CA CYS A 266 -6.27 1.15 -8.56
C CYS A 266 -7.34 2.19 -8.90
N PHE A 267 -8.48 2.16 -8.21
CA PHE A 267 -9.56 3.12 -8.38
C PHE A 267 -9.56 4.16 -7.24
N PRO A 268 -9.95 5.42 -7.49
CA PRO A 268 -10.06 6.04 -8.81
C PRO A 268 -8.66 6.29 -9.40
N CYS A 269 -8.58 6.99 -10.53
CA CYS A 269 -7.30 7.32 -11.16
C CYS A 269 -6.33 8.00 -10.19
N PRO A 270 -5.01 7.75 -10.29
CA PRO A 270 -4.03 8.48 -9.51
C PRO A 270 -4.13 9.99 -9.72
N THR A 271 -3.50 10.79 -8.85
CA THR A 271 -3.46 12.27 -8.97
C THR A 271 -2.98 12.74 -10.36
N LYS A 272 -2.10 11.97 -11.01
CA LYS A 272 -1.56 12.25 -12.36
C LYS A 272 -2.54 11.94 -13.51
N GLY A 273 -3.71 11.39 -13.21
CA GLY A 273 -4.70 10.90 -14.16
C GLY A 273 -4.43 9.48 -14.65
N CYS A 274 -5.40 8.93 -15.38
CA CYS A 274 -5.26 7.68 -16.12
C CYS A 274 -5.16 7.95 -17.62
N PRO A 275 -4.41 7.14 -18.38
CA PRO A 275 -4.44 7.22 -19.83
C PRO A 275 -5.73 6.65 -20.42
N VAL A 276 -6.07 7.15 -21.60
CA VAL A 276 -7.09 6.58 -22.48
C VAL A 276 -6.43 5.58 -23.42
N MET A 277 -6.98 4.36 -23.51
CA MET A 277 -6.51 3.34 -24.45
C MET A 277 -6.84 3.77 -25.90
N GLY A 278 -5.89 3.57 -26.81
CA GLY A 278 -6.09 3.77 -28.25
C GLY A 278 -5.54 5.09 -28.77
N HIS A 279 -6.33 5.83 -29.56
CA HIS A 279 -5.84 6.98 -30.33
C HIS A 279 -5.20 8.07 -29.46
N TYR A 280 -5.81 8.41 -28.32
CA TYR A 280 -5.36 9.51 -27.45
C TYR A 280 -4.35 9.10 -26.35
N ALA A 281 -3.76 7.90 -26.42
CA ALA A 281 -2.84 7.41 -25.39
C ALA A 281 -1.59 8.32 -25.18
N ASP A 282 -1.13 9.00 -26.24
CA ASP A 282 0.02 9.90 -26.22
C ASP A 282 -0.18 11.17 -25.37
N GLN A 283 -1.43 11.62 -25.18
CA GLN A 283 -1.76 12.77 -24.33
C GLN A 283 -1.33 12.58 -22.87
N SER A 284 -1.17 11.32 -22.43
CA SER A 284 -0.79 10.96 -21.07
C SER A 284 0.69 10.58 -20.92
N HIS A 285 1.42 10.42 -22.04
CA HIS A 285 2.79 9.89 -22.08
C HIS A 285 3.79 10.75 -21.29
N GLY A 286 3.71 12.09 -21.39
CA GLY A 286 4.60 13.00 -20.67
C GLY A 286 4.38 13.07 -19.15
N LYS A 287 3.20 12.65 -18.67
CA LYS A 287 2.82 12.70 -17.23
C LYS A 287 3.20 11.42 -16.49
N LEU A 288 3.29 10.29 -17.20
CA LEU A 288 3.45 8.94 -16.65
C LEU A 288 4.89 8.45 -16.88
N LYS A 289 5.86 9.00 -16.12
CA LYS A 289 7.33 8.79 -16.26
C LYS A 289 7.85 7.34 -16.03
N LYS A 290 7.05 6.29 -16.19
CA LYS A 290 7.48 4.89 -16.04
C LYS A 290 7.33 4.14 -17.36
N SER A 291 8.44 3.70 -17.94
CA SER A 291 8.46 2.73 -19.05
C SER A 291 7.93 1.36 -18.56
N ASN A 292 7.22 0.63 -19.42
CA ASN A 292 6.68 -0.73 -19.17
C ASN A 292 5.59 -0.82 -18.10
N GLN A 293 4.73 0.20 -17.99
CA GLN A 293 3.57 0.15 -17.09
C GLN A 293 2.37 -0.51 -17.78
N ASN A 294 1.76 -1.49 -17.10
CA ASN A 294 0.52 -2.14 -17.57
C ASN A 294 -0.71 -1.32 -17.15
N TYR A 295 -1.65 -1.17 -18.08
CA TYR A 295 -2.93 -0.50 -17.88
C TYR A 295 -4.08 -1.47 -18.13
N TYR A 296 -5.08 -1.44 -17.25
CA TYR A 296 -6.23 -2.33 -17.31
C TYR A 296 -7.54 -1.55 -17.38
N LEU A 297 -8.49 -2.08 -18.13
CA LEU A 297 -9.84 -1.54 -18.30
C LEU A 297 -10.79 -2.69 -18.62
N ASN A 298 -12.08 -2.48 -18.41
CA ASN A 298 -13.13 -3.37 -18.91
C ASN A 298 -13.83 -2.70 -20.10
N THR A 299 -14.34 -3.50 -21.02
CA THR A 299 -15.09 -3.02 -22.18
C THR A 299 -16.51 -3.58 -22.19
N GLY A 300 -17.43 -2.86 -22.84
CA GLY A 300 -18.82 -3.27 -22.99
C GLY A 300 -18.98 -4.49 -23.91
N PHE A 301 -20.17 -5.12 -23.86
CA PHE A 301 -20.45 -6.33 -24.65
C PHE A 301 -20.72 -6.06 -26.13
N LYS A 302 -21.37 -4.92 -26.46
CA LYS A 302 -21.71 -4.51 -27.84
C LYS A 302 -20.98 -3.23 -28.21
N GLU A 303 -20.89 -2.99 -29.51
CA GLU A 303 -20.44 -1.70 -30.06
C GLU A 303 -21.22 -0.55 -29.41
N PRO A 304 -20.55 0.53 -28.96
CA PRO A 304 -19.15 0.90 -29.20
C PRO A 304 -18.11 0.32 -28.22
N PHE A 305 -18.48 -0.70 -27.42
CA PHE A 305 -17.67 -1.36 -26.39
C PHE A 305 -17.17 -0.45 -25.27
N THR A 306 -17.74 0.74 -25.16
CA THR A 306 -17.42 1.69 -24.10
C THR A 306 -17.85 1.18 -22.75
N SER A 307 -17.04 1.47 -21.74
CA SER A 307 -17.41 1.25 -20.35
C SER A 307 -16.80 2.32 -19.46
N TRP A 308 -17.54 2.74 -18.44
CA TRP A 308 -17.08 3.69 -17.46
C TRP A 308 -17.12 3.07 -16.07
N ARG A 309 -15.99 3.07 -15.38
CA ARG A 309 -15.92 2.52 -14.03
C ARG A 309 -16.34 3.56 -13.00
N TYR A 310 -17.26 3.17 -12.12
CA TYR A 310 -17.78 3.99 -11.03
C TYR A 310 -17.77 3.22 -9.71
N ASN A 311 -17.51 3.91 -8.61
CA ASN A 311 -17.87 3.43 -7.28
C ASN A 311 -19.24 4.00 -6.92
N ILE A 312 -20.23 3.12 -6.82
CA ILE A 312 -21.62 3.47 -6.56
C ILE A 312 -21.91 3.22 -5.08
N SER A 313 -22.16 4.27 -4.31
CA SER A 313 -22.47 4.20 -2.89
C SER A 313 -23.92 4.61 -2.63
N VAL A 314 -24.68 3.76 -1.94
CA VAL A 314 -26.09 3.99 -1.62
C VAL A 314 -26.26 4.01 -0.11
N LYS A 315 -26.74 5.13 0.43
CA LYS A 315 -27.21 5.24 1.82
C LYS A 315 -28.71 4.93 1.84
N LEU A 316 -29.09 3.87 2.55
CA LEU A 316 -30.48 3.42 2.59
C LEU A 316 -31.32 4.22 3.59
N ASN A 317 -32.56 4.50 3.20
CA ASN A 317 -33.63 5.02 4.05
C ASN A 317 -34.83 4.06 4.04
N GLY A 318 -35.56 3.97 5.15
CA GLY A 318 -36.71 3.06 5.28
C GLY A 318 -36.64 2.21 6.55
N MET A 319 -37.00 0.93 6.45
CA MET A 319 -37.07 0.07 7.64
C MET A 319 -35.69 -0.41 8.13
N LYS A 320 -35.56 -0.53 9.47
CA LYS A 320 -34.29 -0.87 10.15
C LYS A 320 -33.56 -2.10 9.62
N ASN A 321 -34.28 -3.19 9.32
CA ASN A 321 -33.69 -4.43 8.81
C ASN A 321 -34.62 -5.07 7.76
N VAL A 322 -34.12 -5.27 6.54
CA VAL A 322 -34.87 -5.93 5.45
C VAL A 322 -33.98 -6.90 4.69
N LYS A 323 -34.58 -7.79 3.89
CA LYS A 323 -33.86 -8.71 3.01
C LYS A 323 -34.23 -8.46 1.55
N GLY A 324 -33.24 -8.49 0.67
CA GLY A 324 -33.47 -8.36 -0.77
C GLY A 324 -32.20 -8.01 -1.52
N GLU A 325 -32.38 -7.54 -2.74
CA GLU A 325 -31.31 -7.09 -3.61
C GLU A 325 -31.59 -5.66 -4.09
N ILE A 326 -30.59 -4.80 -4.01
CA ILE A 326 -30.67 -3.41 -4.44
C ILE A 326 -29.90 -3.21 -5.74
N TYR A 327 -30.49 -2.42 -6.64
CA TYR A 327 -29.96 -2.12 -7.96
C TYR A 327 -29.97 -0.62 -8.21
N ILE A 328 -29.05 -0.19 -9.07
CA ILE A 328 -29.08 1.12 -9.71
C ILE A 328 -29.28 0.92 -11.20
N VAL A 329 -30.23 1.66 -11.76
CA VAL A 329 -30.60 1.60 -13.18
C VAL A 329 -30.24 2.92 -13.83
N PHE A 330 -29.44 2.84 -14.90
CA PHE A 330 -29.11 3.99 -15.74
C PHE A 330 -30.01 4.00 -16.96
N HIS A 331 -30.60 5.15 -17.26
CA HIS A 331 -31.40 5.40 -18.45
C HIS A 331 -30.64 6.36 -19.36
N ASN A 332 -30.54 6.02 -20.65
CA ASN A 332 -29.96 6.94 -21.63
C ASN A 332 -31.04 7.86 -22.24
N LYS A 333 -30.64 8.82 -23.08
CA LYS A 333 -31.56 9.74 -23.76
C LYS A 333 -32.38 9.08 -24.88
N ASN A 334 -31.95 7.90 -25.35
CA ASN A 334 -32.56 7.16 -26.44
C ASN A 334 -33.60 6.13 -25.97
N GLY A 335 -33.81 6.01 -24.65
CA GLY A 335 -34.76 5.08 -24.03
C GLY A 335 -34.19 3.72 -23.64
N ASP A 336 -32.89 3.46 -23.87
CA ASP A 336 -32.24 2.24 -23.36
C ASP A 336 -31.97 2.35 -21.86
N MET A 337 -32.12 1.23 -21.17
CA MET A 337 -31.86 1.11 -19.73
C MET A 337 -30.93 -0.05 -19.42
N LYS A 338 -30.10 0.10 -18.38
CA LYS A 338 -29.25 -0.98 -17.88
C LYS A 338 -29.19 -1.00 -16.36
N GLU A 339 -29.40 -2.18 -15.80
CA GLU A 339 -29.52 -2.44 -14.37
C GLU A 339 -28.23 -3.04 -13.78
N TYR A 340 -27.81 -2.54 -12.62
CA TYR A 340 -26.59 -2.98 -11.93
C TYR A 340 -26.87 -3.31 -10.46
N SER A 341 -26.64 -4.57 -10.06
CA SER A 341 -26.79 -5.02 -8.68
C SER A 341 -25.69 -4.43 -7.78
N ILE A 342 -26.06 -3.83 -6.64
CA ILE A 342 -25.15 -3.24 -5.65
C ILE A 342 -24.89 -4.18 -4.47
N MET A 343 -25.95 -4.70 -3.86
CA MET A 343 -25.85 -5.60 -2.71
C MET A 343 -27.05 -6.53 -2.65
N ARG A 344 -26.79 -7.80 -2.30
CA ARG A 344 -27.81 -8.82 -2.03
C ARG A 344 -27.64 -9.35 -0.61
N GLY A 345 -28.72 -9.37 0.17
CA GLY A 345 -28.74 -10.01 1.48
C GLY A 345 -29.53 -9.22 2.52
N SER A 346 -29.00 -9.16 3.74
CA SER A 346 -29.61 -8.40 4.84
C SER A 346 -29.17 -6.95 4.78
N LEU A 347 -30.13 -6.05 4.60
CA LEU A 347 -29.95 -4.62 4.42
C LEU A 347 -30.40 -3.87 5.67
N LYS A 348 -29.62 -2.89 6.09
CA LYS A 348 -29.88 -2.07 7.28
C LYS A 348 -30.08 -0.60 6.90
N GLN A 349 -30.99 0.04 7.62
CA GLN A 349 -31.18 1.49 7.50
C GLN A 349 -29.88 2.22 7.92
N GLU A 350 -29.61 3.37 7.29
CA GLU A 350 -28.43 4.24 7.52
C GLU A 350 -27.07 3.63 7.15
N GLN A 351 -27.01 2.34 6.85
CA GLN A 351 -25.81 1.69 6.34
C GLN A 351 -25.57 2.12 4.88
N ILE A 352 -24.30 2.37 4.56
CA ILE A 352 -23.85 2.69 3.20
C ILE A 352 -23.37 1.39 2.54
N TYR A 353 -23.92 1.09 1.36
CA TYR A 353 -23.50 -0.01 0.52
C TYR A 353 -22.75 0.54 -0.69
N SER A 354 -21.54 0.05 -0.92
CA SER A 354 -20.69 0.53 -2.02
C SER A 354 -20.26 -0.63 -2.92
N LYS A 355 -20.28 -0.42 -4.23
CA LYS A 355 -19.78 -1.39 -5.20
C LYS A 355 -19.13 -0.71 -6.40
N LEU A 356 -17.94 -1.19 -6.77
CA LEU A 356 -17.31 -0.86 -8.03
C LEU A 356 -18.02 -1.56 -9.19
N THR A 357 -18.43 -0.75 -10.16
CA THR A 357 -19.24 -1.20 -11.29
C THR A 357 -18.74 -0.55 -12.57
N ASP A 358 -18.58 -1.35 -13.61
CA ASP A 358 -18.29 -0.91 -14.96
C ASP A 358 -19.63 -0.72 -15.70
N VAL A 359 -20.04 0.53 -15.89
CA VAL A 359 -21.33 0.89 -16.52
C VAL A 359 -21.16 1.13 -18.01
N GLU A 360 -22.13 0.69 -18.81
CA GLU A 360 -22.11 0.80 -20.28
C GLU A 360 -22.93 2.00 -20.79
N ILE A 361 -23.67 2.67 -19.91
CA ILE A 361 -24.32 3.96 -20.19
C ILE A 361 -23.51 5.01 -19.44
N ASN A 362 -22.95 6.00 -20.16
CA ASN A 362 -22.19 7.08 -19.54
C ASN A 362 -23.08 7.86 -18.54
N PRO A 363 -22.77 7.86 -17.24
CA PRO A 363 -23.57 8.56 -16.23
C PRO A 363 -23.70 10.06 -16.46
N GLU A 364 -22.70 10.72 -17.06
CA GLU A 364 -22.77 12.16 -17.38
C GLU A 364 -23.82 12.49 -18.45
N ASN A 365 -24.12 11.51 -19.31
CA ASN A 365 -25.11 11.65 -20.38
C ASN A 365 -26.43 10.92 -20.05
N ALA A 366 -26.53 10.33 -18.86
CA ALA A 366 -27.74 9.63 -18.43
C ALA A 366 -28.90 10.62 -18.27
N SER A 367 -30.08 10.24 -18.74
CA SER A 367 -31.31 11.02 -18.61
C SER A 367 -31.90 10.90 -17.20
N ARG A 368 -31.78 9.71 -16.60
CA ARG A 368 -32.25 9.37 -15.26
C ARG A 368 -31.42 8.26 -14.64
N ILE A 369 -31.25 8.33 -13.32
CA ILE A 369 -30.68 7.26 -12.50
C ILE A 369 -31.74 6.86 -11.47
N GLU A 370 -32.03 5.57 -11.39
CA GLU A 370 -33.12 5.04 -10.58
C GLU A 370 -32.62 3.98 -9.59
N PHE A 371 -33.12 4.04 -8.36
CA PHE A 371 -32.88 3.03 -7.34
C PHE A 371 -34.03 2.01 -7.36
N VAL A 372 -33.67 0.73 -7.44
CA VAL A 372 -34.64 -0.37 -7.46
C VAL A 372 -34.31 -1.35 -6.33
N TRP A 373 -35.33 -1.77 -5.57
CA TRP A 373 -35.19 -2.80 -4.55
C TRP A 373 -36.09 -3.99 -4.87
N HIS A 374 -35.47 -5.14 -5.14
CA HIS A 374 -36.17 -6.42 -5.32
C HIS A 374 -36.29 -7.13 -3.97
N LYS A 375 -37.54 -7.23 -3.51
CA LYS A 375 -37.95 -7.90 -2.27
C LYS A 375 -37.71 -9.42 -2.34
N GLN A 376 -37.26 -10.02 -1.25
CA GLN A 376 -37.18 -11.48 -1.14
C GLN A 376 -38.56 -12.06 -0.72
N PHE A 377 -38.89 -13.28 -1.17
CA PHE A 377 -40.22 -13.93 -1.10
C PHE A 377 -40.92 -14.05 0.28
N PHE A 378 -40.39 -13.47 1.36
CA PHE A 378 -40.99 -13.43 2.71
C PHE A 378 -40.89 -12.05 3.41
N THR A 379 -40.48 -10.99 2.71
CA THR A 379 -40.56 -9.64 3.28
C THR A 379 -42.01 -9.15 3.34
N PHE A 380 -42.40 -8.53 4.46
CA PHE A 380 -43.74 -7.96 4.64
C PHE A 380 -44.13 -7.07 3.45
N PHE A 381 -45.37 -7.22 2.95
CA PHE A 381 -45.82 -6.54 1.74
C PHE A 381 -45.78 -5.00 1.84
N TRP A 382 -46.02 -4.45 3.04
CA TRP A 382 -45.89 -3.02 3.34
C TRP A 382 -44.46 -2.49 3.43
N ALA A 383 -43.45 -3.36 3.40
CA ALA A 383 -42.05 -2.94 3.53
C ALA A 383 -41.68 -1.98 2.41
N GLN A 384 -41.13 -0.81 2.75
CA GLN A 384 -40.57 0.15 1.81
C GLN A 384 -39.11 0.41 2.16
N LEU A 385 -38.28 0.47 1.11
CA LEU A 385 -36.87 0.78 1.17
C LEU A 385 -36.58 1.76 0.04
N GLY A 386 -35.91 2.86 0.36
CA GLY A 386 -35.46 3.86 -0.59
C GLY A 386 -33.98 4.18 -0.40
N ALA A 387 -33.44 5.01 -1.29
CA ALA A 387 -32.12 5.60 -1.12
C ALA A 387 -32.27 7.02 -0.60
N GLU A 388 -31.66 7.33 0.54
CA GLU A 388 -31.51 8.71 1.03
C GLU A 388 -30.56 9.49 0.10
N LYS A 389 -29.46 8.84 -0.26
CA LYS A 389 -28.40 9.41 -1.07
C LYS A 389 -27.74 8.34 -1.91
N VAL A 390 -27.58 8.60 -3.21
CA VAL A 390 -26.75 7.83 -4.12
C VAL A 390 -25.56 8.70 -4.48
N ASN A 391 -24.35 8.24 -4.17
CA ASN A 391 -23.11 8.91 -4.53
C ASN A 391 -22.41 8.11 -5.62
N LEU A 392 -22.03 8.78 -6.70
CA LEU A 392 -21.30 8.21 -7.82
C LEU A 392 -19.92 8.84 -7.85
N THR A 393 -18.89 8.06 -7.56
CA THR A 393 -17.50 8.49 -7.79
C THR A 393 -17.11 7.98 -9.16
N CYS A 394 -16.80 8.87 -10.10
CA CYS A 394 -16.27 8.53 -11.40
C CYS A 394 -14.81 8.09 -11.24
N GLY A 395 -14.37 7.11 -12.01
CA GLY A 395 -12.95 6.74 -11.97
C GLY A 395 -12.01 7.80 -12.51
N GLN A 396 -12.51 8.76 -13.30
CA GLN A 396 -11.77 9.96 -13.70
C GLN A 396 -11.65 11.00 -12.58
N ASP A 397 -12.48 10.91 -11.53
CA ASP A 397 -12.36 11.76 -10.34
C ASP A 397 -11.06 11.37 -9.65
N GLY A 398 -9.97 11.96 -10.11
CA GLY A 398 -8.62 11.62 -9.68
C GLY A 398 -8.53 11.66 -8.16
N ARG A 399 -7.66 10.79 -7.64
CA ARG A 399 -7.17 10.88 -6.28
C ARG A 399 -6.64 12.29 -6.05
N LYS A 400 -6.99 12.83 -4.89
CA LYS A 400 -6.80 14.23 -4.58
C LYS A 400 -5.45 14.39 -3.90
N GLU A 401 -4.86 15.55 -4.11
CA GLU A 401 -3.69 16.00 -3.38
C GLU A 401 -4.01 17.38 -2.79
N VAL A 402 -3.56 17.59 -1.55
CA VAL A 402 -3.58 18.90 -0.91
C VAL A 402 -2.14 19.26 -0.53
N CYS A 403 -1.74 20.49 -0.82
CA CYS A 403 -0.42 21.00 -0.47
C CYS A 403 -0.55 22.16 0.51
N TYR A 404 0.33 22.18 1.50
CA TYR A 404 0.44 23.26 2.47
C TYR A 404 1.88 23.75 2.48
N ASP A 405 2.08 25.07 2.42
CA ASP A 405 3.37 25.72 2.11
C ASP A 405 4.58 25.17 2.88
N ARG A 406 4.41 24.87 4.18
CA ARG A 406 5.52 24.46 5.07
C ARG A 406 5.71 22.95 5.19
N VAL A 407 4.64 22.18 5.07
CA VAL A 407 4.63 20.74 5.36
C VAL A 407 4.52 19.88 4.09
N GLY A 408 4.39 20.50 2.92
CA GLY A 408 4.39 19.85 1.62
C GLY A 408 3.02 19.31 1.22
N CYS A 409 3.02 18.34 0.32
CA CYS A 409 1.81 17.77 -0.28
C CYS A 409 1.45 16.41 0.31
N PHE A 410 0.14 16.17 0.40
CA PHE A 410 -0.46 14.94 0.91
C PHE A 410 -1.48 14.46 -0.11
N THR A 411 -1.31 13.23 -0.57
CA THR A 411 -2.22 12.56 -1.50
C THR A 411 -3.00 11.44 -0.81
N ASP A 412 -4.17 11.11 -1.34
CA ASP A 412 -4.93 9.89 -1.04
C ASP A 412 -4.64 8.73 -2.03
N ASP A 413 -3.58 8.86 -2.84
CA ASP A 413 -2.95 7.76 -3.60
C ASP A 413 -2.57 6.57 -2.70
N ILE A 414 -2.52 5.36 -3.28
CA ILE A 414 -2.03 4.17 -2.56
C ILE A 414 -0.57 4.43 -2.17
N PRO A 415 -0.18 4.13 -0.92
CA PRO A 415 -0.90 3.32 0.07
C PRO A 415 -1.64 4.12 1.16
N TRP A 416 -1.80 5.44 1.01
CA TRP A 416 -2.42 6.30 2.01
C TRP A 416 -3.93 6.06 2.16
N ALA A 417 -4.58 5.64 1.08
CA ALA A 417 -5.97 5.19 1.07
C ALA A 417 -6.26 4.19 -0.07
N GLY A 418 -7.43 3.56 -0.01
CA GLY A 418 -7.89 2.58 -0.99
C GLY A 418 -7.22 1.21 -0.85
N THR A 419 -6.69 0.89 0.34
CA THR A 419 -6.17 -0.44 0.68
C THR A 419 -7.13 -1.19 1.60
N VAL A 420 -6.90 -2.48 1.84
CA VAL A 420 -7.70 -3.29 2.78
C VAL A 420 -7.64 -2.70 4.20
N GLU A 421 -6.47 -2.24 4.60
CA GLU A 421 -6.23 -1.65 5.93
C GLU A 421 -6.74 -0.21 6.02
N ARG A 422 -6.74 0.54 4.89
CA ARG A 422 -7.18 1.95 4.81
C ARG A 422 -8.15 2.17 3.64
N PRO A 423 -9.41 1.68 3.73
CA PRO A 423 -10.33 1.68 2.58
C PRO A 423 -10.91 3.06 2.24
N ILE A 424 -10.99 3.97 3.21
CA ILE A 424 -11.64 5.28 3.05
C ILE A 424 -10.59 6.34 2.68
N ALA A 425 -10.76 6.97 1.52
CA ALA A 425 -9.94 8.10 1.10
C ALA A 425 -10.29 9.37 1.88
N ARG A 426 -9.32 9.91 2.62
CA ARG A 426 -9.39 11.18 3.35
C ARG A 426 -8.05 11.88 3.25
N LEU A 427 -8.07 13.13 2.81
CA LEU A 427 -6.91 14.00 2.90
C LEU A 427 -6.79 14.59 4.31
N PRO A 428 -5.56 14.84 4.80
CA PRO A 428 -5.38 15.49 6.09
C PRO A 428 -5.88 16.94 6.03
N TRP A 429 -6.38 17.42 7.17
CA TRP A 429 -6.73 18.83 7.38
C TRP A 429 -5.50 19.73 7.28
N SER A 430 -5.76 21.03 7.14
CA SER A 430 -4.68 22.02 7.09
C SER A 430 -3.97 22.16 8.45
N PRO A 431 -2.70 22.60 8.46
CA PRO A 431 -2.00 22.96 9.70
C PRO A 431 -2.81 23.87 10.64
N GLN A 432 -3.54 24.83 10.08
CA GLN A 432 -4.35 25.80 10.83
C GLN A 432 -5.61 25.16 11.45
N GLU A 433 -6.18 24.18 10.75
CA GLU A 433 -7.31 23.39 11.26
C GLU A 433 -6.87 22.43 12.36
N ILE A 434 -5.74 21.73 12.18
CA ILE A 434 -5.17 20.82 13.17
C ILE A 434 -4.65 21.57 14.40
N ASN A 435 -4.09 22.76 14.19
CA ASN A 435 -3.55 23.65 15.21
C ASN A 435 -2.55 22.94 16.14
N THR A 436 -1.48 22.38 15.57
CA THR A 436 -0.41 21.75 16.34
C THR A 436 0.37 22.80 17.12
N ARG A 437 0.55 22.57 18.42
CA ARG A 437 1.26 23.46 19.35
C ARG A 437 2.46 22.75 19.98
N PHE A 438 3.55 23.49 20.16
CA PHE A 438 4.78 22.98 20.77
C PHE A 438 5.02 23.69 22.11
N LEU A 439 4.87 22.95 23.20
CA LEU A 439 4.87 23.46 24.56
C LEU A 439 6.17 23.04 25.26
N LEU A 440 7.12 23.96 25.39
CA LEU A 440 8.44 23.70 25.96
C LEU A 440 8.44 23.77 27.50
N TYR A 441 8.97 22.73 28.11
CA TYR A 441 9.33 22.63 29.51
C TYR A 441 10.84 22.38 29.64
N THR A 442 11.47 23.08 30.57
CA THR A 442 12.87 22.90 30.96
C THR A 442 12.98 22.98 32.48
N ILE A 443 14.17 22.70 33.03
CA ILE A 443 14.44 22.87 34.46
C ILE A 443 14.17 24.31 34.95
N ASN A 444 14.18 25.30 34.05
CA ASN A 444 13.95 26.71 34.36
C ASN A 444 12.46 27.12 34.28
N ASN A 445 11.58 26.24 33.80
CA ASN A 445 10.14 26.49 33.70
C ASN A 445 9.35 25.17 33.83
N LEU A 446 9.39 24.58 35.03
CA LEU A 446 8.83 23.26 35.29
C LEU A 446 7.30 23.23 35.23
N ASP A 447 6.63 24.29 35.70
CA ASP A 447 5.18 24.31 35.85
C ASP A 447 4.45 25.01 34.70
N ASP A 448 5.11 26.00 34.09
CA ASP A 448 4.54 26.81 33.01
C ASP A 448 5.31 26.57 31.71
N PHE A 449 4.60 26.13 30.66
CA PHE A 449 5.21 25.96 29.35
C PHE A 449 5.53 27.30 28.69
N GLN A 450 6.57 27.31 27.86
CA GLN A 450 6.78 28.33 26.85
C GLN A 450 6.29 27.78 25.51
N GLU A 451 5.28 28.41 24.91
CA GLU A 451 4.85 28.02 23.58
C GLU A 451 5.83 28.56 22.55
N ILE A 452 6.45 27.64 21.81
CA ILE A 452 7.47 27.95 20.80
C ILE A 452 6.99 27.49 19.43
N THR A 453 7.49 28.10 18.37
CA THR A 453 7.07 27.77 17.01
C THR A 453 8.21 27.90 16.01
N ALA A 454 8.22 26.99 15.04
CA ALA A 454 9.12 27.01 13.91
C ALA A 454 8.74 28.08 12.86
N ILE A 455 7.50 28.59 12.93
CA ILE A 455 6.99 29.65 12.05
C ILE A 455 7.59 31.00 12.43
N HIS A 456 7.74 31.22 13.74
CA HIS A 456 8.32 32.40 14.36
C HIS A 456 9.50 31.97 15.22
N PRO A 457 10.67 31.65 14.63
CA PRO A 457 11.80 31.08 15.37
C PRO A 457 12.34 32.00 16.48
N GLU A 458 12.04 33.29 16.44
CA GLU A 458 12.29 34.22 17.54
C GLU A 458 11.68 33.76 18.86
N THR A 459 10.56 33.01 18.83
CA THR A 459 9.97 32.40 20.03
C THR A 459 10.89 31.38 20.68
N ILE A 460 11.73 30.70 19.89
CA ILE A 460 12.75 29.76 20.39
C ILE A 460 13.88 30.55 21.03
N ASP A 461 14.32 31.66 20.41
CA ASP A 461 15.39 32.54 20.92
C ASP A 461 15.06 33.16 22.29
N TYR A 462 13.81 33.55 22.49
CA TYR A 462 13.33 34.12 23.76
C TYR A 462 12.90 33.07 24.79
N SER A 463 12.96 31.79 24.45
CA SER A 463 12.62 30.69 25.35
C SER A 463 13.84 30.17 26.12
N ASN A 464 13.60 29.21 27.02
CA ASN A 464 14.63 28.48 27.74
C ASN A 464 15.26 27.33 26.90
N PHE A 465 14.92 27.23 25.61
CA PHE A 465 15.45 26.19 24.74
C PHE A 465 16.98 26.28 24.66
N ASN A 466 17.65 25.14 24.76
CA ASN A 466 19.11 25.07 24.65
C ASN A 466 19.53 24.05 23.60
N ALA A 467 20.13 24.52 22.50
CA ALA A 467 20.54 23.69 21.37
C ALA A 467 21.67 22.68 21.69
N SER A 468 22.35 22.82 22.83
CA SER A 468 23.36 21.87 23.30
C SER A 468 22.77 20.71 24.12
N LYS A 469 21.46 20.71 24.40
CA LYS A 469 20.77 19.67 25.16
C LYS A 469 19.94 18.76 24.26
N ILE A 470 19.76 17.51 24.68
CA ILE A 470 18.83 16.58 24.03
C ILE A 470 17.42 17.17 24.10
N THR A 471 16.68 17.02 23.01
CA THR A 471 15.28 17.45 22.91
C THR A 471 14.37 16.24 22.83
N ARG A 472 13.45 16.14 23.78
CA ARG A 472 12.45 15.08 23.87
C ARG A 472 11.09 15.62 23.48
N PHE A 473 10.60 15.23 22.31
CA PHE A 473 9.24 15.53 21.89
C PHE A 473 8.30 14.46 22.46
N ILE A 474 7.17 14.87 23.03
CA ILE A 474 6.15 13.96 23.56
C ILE A 474 4.82 14.31 22.90
N THR A 475 4.20 13.36 22.20
CA THR A 475 2.90 13.57 21.55
C THR A 475 1.87 12.55 22.00
N HIS A 476 0.62 13.02 22.07
CA HIS A 476 -0.53 12.19 22.42
C HIS A 476 -1.18 11.51 21.22
N GLY A 477 -2.06 10.55 21.51
CA GLY A 477 -3.07 10.03 20.58
C GLY A 477 -4.44 10.14 21.22
N PHE A 478 -5.03 9.00 21.58
CA PHE A 478 -6.25 8.95 22.39
C PHE A 478 -6.02 9.62 23.76
N ILE A 479 -6.92 10.51 24.17
CA ILE A 479 -6.90 11.17 25.49
C ILE A 479 -8.18 10.78 26.22
N ASP A 480 -8.05 10.03 27.30
CA ASP A 480 -9.15 9.69 28.19
C ASP A 480 -9.47 10.85 29.15
N GLN A 481 -10.68 10.87 29.70
CA GLN A 481 -11.10 11.89 30.64
C GLN A 481 -10.24 11.86 31.91
N GLY A 482 -9.65 13.01 32.28
CA GLY A 482 -8.80 13.13 33.47
C GLY A 482 -7.32 12.80 33.26
N GLU A 483 -6.90 12.47 32.04
CA GLU A 483 -5.49 12.20 31.70
C GLU A 483 -4.84 13.37 30.95
N GLU A 484 -5.46 14.54 30.86
CA GLU A 484 -5.03 15.65 29.99
C GLU A 484 -3.61 16.18 30.29
N ARG A 485 -3.08 15.93 31.50
CA ARG A 485 -1.78 16.41 31.97
C ARG A 485 -0.64 15.39 31.84
N TRP A 486 -0.89 14.20 31.29
CA TRP A 486 0.11 13.11 31.33
C TRP A 486 1.42 13.49 30.61
N LEU A 487 1.37 14.32 29.56
CA LEU A 487 2.56 14.76 28.82
C LEU A 487 3.43 15.67 29.69
N SER A 488 2.82 16.70 30.30
CA SER A 488 3.52 17.62 31.20
C SER A 488 4.04 16.91 32.45
N ASP A 489 3.28 15.96 32.99
CA ASP A 489 3.72 15.16 34.15
C ASP A 489 4.92 14.27 33.81
N MET A 490 4.98 13.75 32.58
CA MET A 490 6.14 13.02 32.07
C MET A 490 7.36 13.95 31.90
N CYS A 491 7.18 15.16 31.34
CA CYS A 491 8.25 16.15 31.28
C CYS A 491 8.80 16.49 32.66
N LYS A 492 7.93 16.77 33.64
CA LYS A 492 8.34 17.07 35.03
C LYS A 492 9.16 15.93 35.63
N ARG A 493 8.81 14.67 35.35
CA ARG A 493 9.57 13.49 35.78
C ARG A 493 10.93 13.38 35.11
N MET A 494 11.01 13.63 33.80
CA MET A 494 12.30 13.65 33.08
C MET A 494 13.24 14.70 33.67
N LEU A 495 12.71 15.90 33.91
CA LEU A 495 13.47 17.03 34.44
C LEU A 495 13.96 16.85 35.89
N GLN A 496 13.52 15.79 36.59
CA GLN A 496 14.06 15.40 37.90
C GLN A 496 15.37 14.60 37.79
N VAL A 497 15.64 13.97 36.64
CA VAL A 497 16.78 13.04 36.47
C VAL A 497 17.76 13.47 35.37
N GLU A 498 17.36 14.41 34.51
CA GLU A 498 18.20 14.91 33.41
C GLU A 498 17.84 16.34 33.02
N ASP A 499 18.82 17.06 32.45
CA ASP A 499 18.65 18.42 31.94
C ASP A 499 18.44 18.38 30.41
N VAL A 500 17.18 18.46 29.98
CA VAL A 500 16.75 18.30 28.59
C VAL A 500 15.74 19.38 28.18
N ASN A 501 15.56 19.59 26.88
CA ASN A 501 14.41 20.33 26.36
C ASN A 501 13.25 19.33 26.23
N CYS A 502 12.18 19.48 27.02
CA CYS A 502 11.00 18.62 26.90
C CYS A 502 9.87 19.37 26.20
N ILE A 503 9.43 18.92 25.03
CA ILE A 503 8.43 19.60 24.21
C ILE A 503 7.19 18.72 24.10
N CYS A 504 6.09 19.14 24.73
CA CYS A 504 4.79 18.50 24.53
C CYS A 504 4.18 18.99 23.21
N ILE A 505 3.72 18.06 22.38
CA ILE A 505 3.02 18.34 21.13
C ILE A 505 1.53 18.15 21.37
N ASP A 506 0.80 19.26 21.37
CA ASP A 506 -0.65 19.30 21.48
C ASP A 506 -1.26 19.43 20.08
N TRP A 507 -2.12 18.48 19.70
CA TRP A 507 -2.86 18.49 18.44
C TRP A 507 -4.33 18.08 18.66
N VAL A 508 -4.88 18.39 19.84
CA VAL A 508 -6.25 18.02 20.25
C VAL A 508 -7.31 18.42 19.21
N LYS A 509 -7.16 19.59 18.58
CA LYS A 509 -8.11 20.08 17.57
C LYS A 509 -8.13 19.19 16.31
N GLY A 510 -6.98 18.66 15.91
CA GLY A 510 -6.86 17.69 14.82
C GLY A 510 -7.16 16.24 15.20
N SER A 511 -7.19 15.91 16.50
CA SER A 511 -7.51 14.56 16.98
C SER A 511 -9.00 14.37 17.24
N ARG A 512 -9.73 15.39 17.73
CA ARG A 512 -11.18 15.31 18.03
C ARG A 512 -12.07 15.38 16.79
N CYS A 513 -12.01 14.33 15.98
CA CYS A 513 -12.82 14.09 14.78
C CYS A 513 -12.93 12.58 14.54
N ALA A 514 -13.66 12.14 13.52
CA ALA A 514 -13.71 10.73 13.15
C ALA A 514 -12.29 10.12 13.06
N TYR A 515 -12.13 8.88 13.54
CA TYR A 515 -10.82 8.22 13.65
C TYR A 515 -10.09 8.18 12.30
N THR A 516 -10.84 7.95 11.22
CA THR A 516 -10.33 8.00 9.84
C THR A 516 -9.64 9.32 9.51
N GLN A 517 -10.21 10.45 9.93
CA GLN A 517 -9.65 11.77 9.69
C GLN A 517 -8.45 12.02 10.62
N ALA A 518 -8.55 11.68 11.90
CA ALA A 518 -7.44 11.79 12.85
C ALA A 518 -6.21 10.99 12.38
N ALA A 519 -6.41 9.76 11.90
CA ALA A 519 -5.37 8.90 11.35
C ALA A 519 -4.75 9.41 10.04
N ASN A 520 -5.36 10.37 9.36
CA ASN A 520 -4.75 11.09 8.24
C ASN A 520 -4.09 12.39 8.69
N ASN A 521 -4.71 13.13 9.62
CA ASN A 521 -4.15 14.34 10.23
C ASN A 521 -2.78 14.10 10.87
N ILE A 522 -2.51 12.89 11.36
CA ILE A 522 -1.22 12.52 11.93
C ILE A 522 -0.03 12.75 10.97
N ARG A 523 -0.27 12.68 9.65
CA ARG A 523 0.74 12.99 8.63
C ARG A 523 1.12 14.46 8.66
N VAL A 524 0.18 15.35 8.89
CA VAL A 524 0.49 16.79 9.02
C VAL A 524 1.18 17.05 10.35
N VAL A 525 0.74 16.42 11.45
CA VAL A 525 1.40 16.56 12.76
C VAL A 525 2.87 16.14 12.69
N GLY A 526 3.18 14.97 12.15
CA GLY A 526 4.57 14.53 11.99
C GLY A 526 5.39 15.39 11.02
N SER A 527 4.73 15.97 10.00
CA SER A 527 5.37 16.93 9.09
C SER A 527 5.67 18.28 9.75
N GLU A 528 4.82 18.77 10.65
CA GLU A 528 5.06 19.97 11.47
C GLU A 528 6.26 19.75 12.40
N VAL A 529 6.40 18.56 12.98
CA VAL A 529 7.57 18.21 13.81
C VAL A 529 8.83 18.17 12.95
N ALA A 530 8.78 17.59 11.75
CA ALA A 530 9.90 17.59 10.82
C ALA A 530 10.30 19.02 10.42
N TYR A 531 9.32 19.88 10.12
CA TYR A 531 9.56 21.29 9.85
C TYR A 531 10.26 21.97 11.05
N PHE A 532 9.80 21.71 12.28
CA PHE A 532 10.42 22.22 13.49
C PHE A 532 11.88 21.78 13.65
N VAL A 533 12.17 20.49 13.49
CA VAL A 533 13.54 19.95 13.60
C VAL A 533 14.45 20.51 12.51
N ASN A 534 13.94 20.73 11.29
CA ASN A 534 14.72 21.38 10.24
C ASN A 534 15.07 22.82 10.58
N ILE A 535 14.15 23.60 11.16
CA ILE A 535 14.46 24.95 11.66
C ILE A 535 15.52 24.90 12.76
N LEU A 536 15.43 23.94 13.70
CA LEU A 536 16.48 23.75 14.71
C LEU A 536 17.85 23.48 14.08
N LYS A 537 17.89 22.61 13.07
CA LYS A 537 19.11 22.27 12.34
C LYS A 537 19.69 23.47 11.59
N GLU A 538 18.86 24.19 10.85
CA GLU A 538 19.30 25.30 9.97
C GLU A 538 19.72 26.53 10.77
N LYS A 539 18.96 26.90 11.82
CA LYS A 539 19.21 28.13 12.58
C LYS A 539 20.16 27.94 13.76
N TYR A 540 20.15 26.77 14.40
CA TYR A 540 20.88 26.54 15.65
C TYR A 540 21.99 25.49 15.52
N GLY A 541 22.23 24.96 14.32
CA GLY A 541 23.19 23.87 14.12
C GLY A 541 22.82 22.58 14.86
N TYR A 542 21.54 22.41 15.20
CA TYR A 542 21.05 21.30 16.01
C TYR A 542 21.08 19.98 15.23
N SER A 543 21.71 18.95 15.79
CA SER A 543 21.77 17.63 15.14
C SER A 543 20.46 16.85 15.35
N PRO A 544 19.86 16.27 14.28
CA PRO A 544 18.74 15.33 14.40
C PRO A 544 19.02 14.13 15.33
N SER A 545 20.29 13.73 15.51
CA SER A 545 20.67 12.65 16.43
C SER A 545 20.44 13.00 17.91
N MET A 546 20.27 14.29 18.24
CA MET A 546 19.88 14.75 19.58
C MET A 546 18.35 14.79 19.79
N VAL A 547 17.56 14.32 18.82
CA VAL A 547 16.10 14.22 18.93
C VAL A 547 15.71 12.86 19.49
N HIS A 548 14.87 12.87 20.53
CA HIS A 548 14.09 11.73 20.96
C HIS A 548 12.61 12.02 20.79
N PHE A 549 11.91 11.28 19.95
CA PHE A 549 10.46 11.41 19.77
C PHE A 549 9.72 10.31 20.54
N ILE A 550 8.80 10.69 21.42
CA ILE A 550 7.98 9.80 22.24
C ILE A 550 6.53 9.98 21.81
N GLY A 551 5.93 8.96 21.21
CA GLY A 551 4.55 9.02 20.72
C GLY A 551 3.68 7.94 21.34
N HIS A 552 2.52 8.31 21.87
CA HIS A 552 1.52 7.38 22.38
C HIS A 552 0.38 7.17 21.39
N SER A 553 -0.14 5.93 21.28
CA SER A 553 -1.33 5.64 20.49
C SER A 553 -1.17 6.09 19.03
N LEU A 554 -2.10 6.89 18.50
CA LEU A 554 -2.00 7.47 17.16
C LEU A 554 -0.79 8.41 17.01
N GLY A 555 -0.37 9.07 18.10
CA GLY A 555 0.82 9.91 18.19
C GLY A 555 2.12 9.18 17.82
N ALA A 556 2.19 7.87 18.06
CA ALA A 556 3.35 7.05 17.66
C ALA A 556 3.58 7.06 16.14
N HIS A 557 2.52 7.22 15.34
CA HIS A 557 2.61 7.26 13.87
C HIS A 557 3.02 8.63 13.32
N ALA A 558 2.94 9.71 14.11
CA ALA A 558 3.57 10.98 13.72
C ALA A 558 5.09 10.84 13.62
N ALA A 559 5.68 9.95 14.42
CA ALA A 559 7.12 9.66 14.39
C ALA A 559 7.55 9.02 13.06
N ALA A 560 6.68 8.24 12.42
CA ALA A 560 6.94 7.64 11.12
C ALA A 560 7.09 8.71 10.04
N GLU A 561 6.18 9.68 10.04
CA GLU A 561 6.26 10.81 9.11
C GLU A 561 7.52 11.65 9.37
N LEU A 562 7.89 11.89 10.64
CA LEU A 562 9.15 12.55 11.00
C LEU A 562 10.38 11.81 10.44
N GLY A 563 10.50 10.51 10.70
CA GLY A 563 11.64 9.68 10.29
C GLY A 563 11.74 9.43 8.78
N SER A 564 10.61 9.45 8.08
CA SER A 564 10.59 9.40 6.62
C SER A 564 11.18 10.67 6.00
N ARG A 565 10.92 11.83 6.62
CA ARG A 565 11.34 13.17 6.14
C ARG A 565 12.74 13.57 6.57
N ILE A 566 13.18 13.15 7.75
CA ILE A 566 14.49 13.49 8.30
C ILE A 566 15.26 12.21 8.61
N LYS A 567 16.43 12.05 7.99
CA LYS A 567 17.36 10.96 8.31
C LYS A 567 18.26 11.33 9.48
N GLY A 568 18.62 10.31 10.28
CA GLY A 568 19.47 10.46 11.45
C GLY A 568 18.74 10.95 12.71
N ILE A 569 17.42 10.73 12.82
CA ILE A 569 16.71 10.93 14.09
C ILE A 569 17.29 9.96 15.12
N GLY A 570 17.69 10.46 16.29
CA GLY A 570 18.41 9.68 17.29
C GLY A 570 17.58 8.54 17.89
N ARG A 571 16.38 8.83 18.38
CA ARG A 571 15.51 7.82 19.01
C ARG A 571 14.02 8.07 18.79
N ILE A 572 13.26 6.99 18.61
CA ILE A 572 11.80 6.99 18.72
C ILE A 572 11.37 5.97 19.78
N SER A 573 10.59 6.40 20.77
CA SER A 573 9.86 5.49 21.66
C SER A 573 8.37 5.50 21.34
N ALA A 574 7.79 4.34 21.06
CA ALA A 574 6.38 4.20 20.74
C ALA A 574 5.61 3.50 21.86
N LEU A 575 4.62 4.21 22.40
CA LEU A 575 3.84 3.79 23.54
C LEU A 575 2.48 3.28 23.05
N ASP A 576 2.37 1.97 22.93
CA ASP A 576 1.22 1.23 22.41
C ASP A 576 0.67 1.80 21.09
N PRO A 577 1.47 1.82 20.01
CA PRO A 577 1.08 2.37 18.70
C PRO A 577 -0.25 1.79 18.21
N ALA A 578 -1.12 2.62 17.64
CA ALA A 578 -2.49 2.25 17.32
C ALA A 578 -2.58 1.21 16.18
N GLN A 579 -3.38 0.15 16.37
CA GLN A 579 -3.62 -0.89 15.37
C GLN A 579 -4.45 -0.42 14.16
N PRO A 580 -5.62 0.23 14.34
CA PRO A 580 -6.54 0.47 13.24
C PRO A 580 -5.94 1.43 12.22
N TYR A 581 -6.01 1.08 10.92
CA TYR A 581 -5.44 1.80 9.78
C TYR A 581 -3.90 1.78 9.66
N PHE A 582 -3.16 1.05 10.51
CA PHE A 582 -1.69 0.97 10.46
C PHE A 582 -1.14 -0.46 10.49
N GLN A 583 -1.72 -1.39 11.26
CA GLN A 583 -1.22 -2.76 11.28
C GLN A 583 -1.40 -3.43 9.90
N GLY A 584 -0.32 -4.02 9.38
CA GLY A 584 -0.30 -4.64 8.05
C GLY A 584 0.03 -3.70 6.89
N THR A 585 0.10 -2.38 7.11
CA THR A 585 0.47 -1.43 6.04
C THR A 585 1.97 -1.46 5.75
N PRO A 586 2.40 -0.97 4.56
CA PRO A 586 3.81 -0.75 4.27
C PRO A 586 4.48 0.18 5.29
N PRO A 587 5.82 0.06 5.50
CA PRO A 587 6.57 0.91 6.43
C PRO A 587 6.42 2.41 6.20
N GLU A 588 6.12 2.87 4.98
CA GLU A 588 5.93 4.31 4.70
C GLU A 588 4.66 4.91 5.34
N ILE A 589 3.72 4.09 5.80
CA ILE A 589 2.42 4.53 6.36
C ILE A 589 2.39 4.48 7.90
N ARG A 590 3.24 3.64 8.50
CA ARG A 590 3.22 3.32 9.93
C ARG A 590 4.60 3.49 10.51
N LEU A 591 4.70 3.44 11.83
CA LEU A 591 6.00 3.39 12.48
C LEU A 591 6.75 2.12 12.09
N ASP A 592 8.04 2.27 11.81
CA ASP A 592 8.99 1.21 11.52
C ASP A 592 10.36 1.55 12.10
N LYS A 593 11.15 0.52 12.42
CA LYS A 593 12.51 0.69 12.92
C LYS A 593 13.41 1.56 12.04
N SER A 594 13.10 1.68 10.74
CA SER A 594 13.85 2.51 9.80
C SER A 594 13.63 4.02 9.95
N ASP A 595 12.71 4.44 10.82
CA ASP A 595 12.36 5.85 11.05
C ASP A 595 13.36 6.57 11.97
N ALA A 596 14.20 5.85 12.72
CA ALA A 596 15.26 6.43 13.55
C ALA A 596 16.45 5.48 13.72
N GLU A 597 17.57 5.99 14.23
CA GLU A 597 18.75 5.19 14.57
C GLU A 597 18.41 4.13 15.63
N PHE A 598 17.50 4.45 16.55
CA PHE A 598 17.00 3.52 17.55
C PHE A 598 15.49 3.69 17.75
N VAL A 599 14.76 2.56 17.79
CA VAL A 599 13.30 2.53 17.94
C VAL A 599 12.94 1.49 18.98
N ASP A 600 12.29 1.89 20.06
CA ASP A 600 11.79 1.00 21.11
C ASP A 600 10.28 1.13 21.30
N VAL A 601 9.59 0.01 21.44
CA VAL A 601 8.12 -0.06 21.43
C VAL A 601 7.62 -0.75 22.69
N ILE A 602 6.59 -0.20 23.34
CA ILE A 602 5.92 -0.80 24.50
C ILE A 602 4.49 -1.17 24.10
N HIS A 603 4.15 -2.46 24.10
CA HIS A 603 2.83 -2.98 23.75
C HIS A 603 2.03 -3.30 25.02
N THR A 604 0.86 -2.70 25.19
CA THR A 604 0.02 -2.90 26.38
C THR A 604 -1.44 -3.25 26.07
N ASP A 605 -1.91 -3.02 24.84
CA ASP A 605 -3.28 -3.36 24.42
C ASP A 605 -3.33 -4.07 23.05
N SER A 606 -2.40 -4.99 22.83
CA SER A 606 -2.19 -5.67 21.55
C SER A 606 -3.17 -6.80 21.21
N ALA A 607 -4.29 -6.91 21.94
CA ALA A 607 -5.35 -7.82 21.55
C ALA A 607 -5.99 -7.32 20.23
N PRO A 608 -6.46 -8.20 19.33
CA PRO A 608 -7.12 -7.75 18.11
C PRO A 608 -8.32 -6.84 18.41
N ILE A 609 -8.42 -5.70 17.71
CA ILE A 609 -9.56 -4.78 17.87
C ILE A 609 -10.92 -5.48 17.72
N ILE A 610 -11.03 -6.46 16.82
CA ILE A 610 -12.20 -7.34 16.72
C ILE A 610 -11.77 -8.75 17.14
N PRO A 611 -12.47 -9.40 18.11
CA PRO A 611 -13.61 -8.91 18.89
C PRO A 611 -13.23 -8.27 20.24
N TYR A 612 -11.94 -8.10 20.55
CA TYR A 612 -11.46 -7.84 21.92
C TYR A 612 -11.31 -6.36 22.27
N LEU A 613 -11.48 -5.45 21.30
CA LEU A 613 -11.29 -4.01 21.45
C LEU A 613 -9.89 -3.64 21.98
N GLY A 614 -8.85 -4.36 21.57
CA GLY A 614 -7.48 -3.90 21.79
C GLY A 614 -7.11 -2.84 20.75
N PHE A 615 -6.64 -1.68 21.21
CA PHE A 615 -6.30 -0.55 20.36
C PHE A 615 -4.85 -0.58 19.88
N GLY A 616 -3.96 -1.30 20.56
CA GLY A 616 -2.53 -1.35 20.26
C GLY A 616 -2.17 -2.38 19.19
N MET A 617 -1.10 -2.13 18.43
CA MET A 617 -0.53 -3.09 17.48
C MET A 617 0.08 -4.29 18.21
N SER A 618 -0.04 -5.48 17.62
CA SER A 618 0.65 -6.71 18.06
C SER A 618 1.94 -6.99 17.29
N GLN A 619 2.03 -6.42 16.09
CA GLN A 619 3.19 -6.52 15.21
C GLN A 619 4.42 -5.88 15.87
N ALA A 620 5.55 -6.59 15.88
CA ALA A 620 6.83 -6.03 16.27
C ALA A 620 7.33 -5.09 15.15
N ILE A 621 7.60 -3.84 15.49
CA ILE A 621 7.93 -2.77 14.55
C ILE A 621 9.18 -1.98 14.94
N GLY A 622 9.73 -2.21 16.14
CA GLY A 622 10.94 -1.56 16.63
C GLY A 622 12.22 -2.37 16.44
N HIS A 623 13.31 -1.83 16.99
CA HIS A 623 14.52 -2.60 17.29
C HIS A 623 14.30 -3.46 18.54
N LEU A 624 13.67 -2.89 19.58
CA LEU A 624 13.22 -3.56 20.79
C LEU A 624 11.71 -3.42 20.94
N ASP A 625 11.00 -4.53 21.10
CA ASP A 625 9.55 -4.56 21.28
C ASP A 625 9.23 -5.24 22.62
N PHE A 626 8.77 -4.46 23.59
CA PHE A 626 8.45 -4.89 24.94
C PHE A 626 6.96 -5.23 25.06
N TYR A 627 6.66 -6.40 25.62
CA TYR A 627 5.31 -6.90 25.86
C TYR A 627 5.11 -7.17 27.37
N PRO A 628 5.06 -6.11 28.21
CA PRO A 628 4.82 -6.26 29.64
C PRO A 628 3.52 -7.02 29.90
N ASN A 629 3.52 -7.99 30.80
CA ASN A 629 2.39 -8.86 31.13
C ASN A 629 1.77 -9.55 29.89
N GLY A 630 2.61 -9.84 28.89
CA GLY A 630 2.22 -10.44 27.61
C GLY A 630 1.63 -9.45 26.60
N GLY A 631 1.54 -8.16 26.95
CA GLY A 631 1.19 -7.06 26.06
C GLY A 631 -0.28 -6.93 25.68
N LYS A 632 -1.18 -7.70 26.31
CA LYS A 632 -2.63 -7.70 25.99
C LYS A 632 -3.52 -7.25 27.14
N TRP A 633 -3.25 -7.74 28.35
CA TRP A 633 -4.12 -7.53 29.51
C TRP A 633 -3.27 -7.09 30.69
N MET A 634 -3.32 -5.80 30.99
CA MET A 634 -2.47 -5.23 32.02
C MET A 634 -3.10 -5.45 33.41
N PRO A 635 -2.30 -5.82 34.43
CA PRO A 635 -2.79 -5.94 35.80
C PRO A 635 -3.46 -4.63 36.27
N GLY A 636 -4.59 -4.78 36.98
CA GLY A 636 -5.40 -3.66 37.47
C GLY A 636 -6.34 -3.03 36.44
N CYS A 637 -6.34 -3.47 35.19
CA CYS A 637 -7.27 -3.00 34.15
C CYS A 637 -8.46 -3.96 33.97
N LYS A 638 -9.66 -3.39 33.80
CA LYS A 638 -10.84 -4.17 33.39
C LYS A 638 -10.74 -4.52 31.89
N LYS A 639 -11.35 -5.65 31.49
CA LYS A 639 -11.42 -6.05 30.07
C LYS A 639 -12.62 -5.38 29.40
N ASN A 640 -12.46 -5.03 28.13
CA ASN A 640 -13.57 -4.58 27.29
C ASN A 640 -14.55 -5.74 26.99
N PRO A 641 -15.85 -5.47 26.85
CA PRO A 641 -16.83 -6.47 26.42
C PRO A 641 -16.53 -6.94 24.98
N LEU A 642 -16.76 -8.22 24.70
CA LEU A 642 -16.54 -8.79 23.36
C LEU A 642 -17.59 -8.25 22.38
N SER A 643 -17.16 -7.75 21.22
CA SER A 643 -18.07 -7.29 20.15
C SER A 643 -17.57 -7.68 18.76
N GLN A 644 -18.48 -8.16 17.91
CA GLN A 644 -18.20 -8.44 16.49
C GLN A 644 -18.34 -7.20 15.61
N ILE A 645 -18.86 -6.09 16.14
CA ILE A 645 -19.03 -4.81 15.46
C ILE A 645 -18.41 -3.73 16.36
N VAL A 646 -17.44 -2.98 15.82
CA VAL A 646 -16.73 -1.94 16.56
C VAL A 646 -17.02 -0.59 15.94
N ASP A 647 -17.60 0.31 16.73
CA ASP A 647 -17.82 1.71 16.39
C ASP A 647 -16.57 2.51 16.76
N ILE A 648 -15.55 2.44 15.89
CA ILE A 648 -14.24 3.06 16.14
C ILE A 648 -14.36 4.58 16.27
N ASP A 649 -15.18 5.21 15.41
CA ASP A 649 -15.42 6.65 15.45
C ASP A 649 -16.10 7.04 16.77
N GLY A 650 -17.12 6.29 17.20
CA GLY A 650 -17.78 6.55 18.48
C GLY A 650 -16.89 6.37 19.71
N ILE A 651 -15.98 5.38 19.70
CA ILE A 651 -14.99 5.21 20.78
C ILE A 651 -14.02 6.39 20.80
N TRP A 652 -13.51 6.78 19.64
CA TRP A 652 -12.52 7.83 19.50
C TRP A 652 -13.07 9.23 19.84
N GLU A 653 -14.33 9.50 19.48
CA GLU A 653 -15.03 10.74 19.83
C GLU A 653 -15.57 10.76 21.27
N GLY A 654 -15.50 9.64 21.99
CA GLY A 654 -15.99 9.51 23.37
C GLY A 654 -17.52 9.37 23.49
N THR A 655 -18.21 9.00 22.41
CA THR A 655 -19.67 8.73 22.42
C THR A 655 -20.00 7.27 22.72
N ARG A 656 -18.98 6.40 22.80
CA ARG A 656 -19.09 4.98 23.16
C ARG A 656 -18.17 4.62 24.31
N ASP A 657 -18.66 3.74 25.19
CA ASP A 657 -17.88 3.23 26.31
C ASP A 657 -16.68 2.41 25.82
N PHE A 658 -15.48 2.79 26.28
CA PHE A 658 -14.24 2.09 26.03
C PHE A 658 -13.36 2.12 27.28
N VAL A 659 -12.94 0.95 27.77
CA VAL A 659 -12.01 0.86 28.90
C VAL A 659 -10.59 1.06 28.37
N ALA A 660 -10.14 2.31 28.34
CA ALA A 660 -8.82 2.69 27.81
C ALA A 660 -7.63 2.22 28.67
N CYS A 661 -7.87 1.70 29.88
CA CYS A 661 -6.83 1.38 30.87
C CYS A 661 -5.61 0.62 30.30
N ASN A 662 -5.81 -0.45 29.52
CA ASN A 662 -4.69 -1.20 28.92
C ASN A 662 -3.87 -0.32 27.97
N HIS A 663 -4.54 0.46 27.12
CA HIS A 663 -3.91 1.33 26.14
C HIS A 663 -3.10 2.45 26.80
N LEU A 664 -3.55 2.96 27.93
CA LEU A 664 -2.89 4.02 28.71
C LEU A 664 -1.70 3.50 29.54
N ARG A 665 -1.56 2.19 29.77
CA ARG A 665 -0.49 1.64 30.62
C ARG A 665 0.90 1.84 30.05
N SER A 666 1.05 1.91 28.73
CA SER A 666 2.33 2.11 28.06
C SER A 666 3.04 3.39 28.53
N TYR A 667 2.36 4.55 28.53
CA TYR A 667 2.96 5.79 29.04
C TYR A 667 3.08 5.82 30.57
N LYS A 668 2.21 5.12 31.30
CA LYS A 668 2.33 4.99 32.77
C LYS A 668 3.59 4.21 33.15
N TYR A 669 3.89 3.12 32.45
CA TYR A 669 5.12 2.36 32.63
C TYR A 669 6.35 3.16 32.20
N TYR A 670 6.28 3.85 31.05
CA TYR A 670 7.37 4.72 30.61
C TYR A 670 7.67 5.80 31.65
N SER A 671 6.64 6.47 32.16
CA SER A 671 6.74 7.55 33.15
C SER A 671 7.36 7.08 34.48
N ASP A 672 7.06 5.86 34.94
CA ASP A 672 7.71 5.29 36.12
C ASP A 672 9.15 4.80 35.82
N SER A 673 9.43 4.34 34.61
CA SER A 673 10.78 3.89 34.21
C SER A 673 11.84 4.99 34.25
N ILE A 674 11.44 6.28 34.17
CA ILE A 674 12.32 7.44 34.31
C ILE A 674 12.96 7.46 35.71
N ILE A 675 12.15 7.18 36.74
CA ILE A 675 12.55 7.23 38.15
C ILE A 675 13.15 5.90 38.62
N PHE A 676 12.73 4.78 38.02
CA PHE A 676 13.15 3.43 38.42
C PHE A 676 13.91 2.73 37.28
N PRO A 677 15.21 3.04 37.08
CA PRO A 677 15.99 2.57 35.93
C PRO A 677 16.16 1.05 35.82
N ASP A 678 15.97 0.32 36.91
CA ASP A 678 16.18 -1.12 37.02
C ASP A 678 14.90 -1.91 37.34
N GLY A 679 13.76 -1.23 37.44
CA GLY A 679 12.48 -1.84 37.85
C GLY A 679 11.65 -2.44 36.71
N PHE A 680 12.15 -2.40 35.46
CA PHE A 680 11.43 -2.83 34.26
C PHE A 680 12.30 -3.65 33.30
N LEU A 681 13.03 -4.62 33.85
CA LEU A 681 13.98 -5.42 33.06
C LEU A 681 13.26 -6.37 32.09
N GLY A 682 13.52 -6.24 30.78
CA GLY A 682 12.89 -7.03 29.72
C GLY A 682 13.71 -8.27 29.33
N TYR A 683 13.09 -9.45 29.41
CA TYR A 683 13.75 -10.73 29.11
C TYR A 683 13.48 -11.15 27.65
N PRO A 684 14.52 -11.40 26.83
CA PRO A 684 14.33 -11.83 25.46
C PRO A 684 13.71 -13.23 25.44
N CYS A 685 12.59 -13.39 24.76
CA CYS A 685 11.87 -14.65 24.71
C CYS A 685 11.03 -14.75 23.43
N GLY A 686 10.75 -15.99 22.98
CA GLY A 686 9.95 -16.20 21.77
C GLY A 686 8.45 -15.91 21.95
N ALA A 687 7.93 -16.09 23.18
CA ALA A 687 6.53 -15.90 23.52
C ALA A 687 6.35 -15.70 25.04
N TYR A 688 5.23 -15.11 25.45
CA TYR A 688 4.95 -14.81 26.86
C TYR A 688 4.80 -16.07 27.73
N ASN A 689 4.13 -17.12 27.24
CA ASN A 689 3.99 -18.38 27.96
C ASN A 689 5.35 -19.06 28.23
N LEU A 690 6.31 -18.93 27.32
CA LEU A 690 7.68 -19.42 27.53
C LEU A 690 8.44 -18.56 28.55
N PHE A 691 8.13 -17.27 28.62
CA PHE A 691 8.71 -16.35 29.60
C PHE A 691 8.27 -16.68 31.03
N GLU A 692 7.04 -17.18 31.21
CA GLU A 692 6.55 -17.59 32.53
C GLU A 692 7.38 -18.73 33.15
N ASP A 693 8.04 -19.56 32.33
CA ASP A 693 8.75 -20.76 32.81
C ASP A 693 10.27 -20.78 32.54
N SER A 694 10.72 -20.32 31.37
CA SER A 694 12.02 -20.75 30.79
C SER A 694 12.98 -19.61 30.43
N CYS A 695 12.50 -18.41 30.11
CA CYS A 695 13.35 -17.30 29.66
C CYS A 695 13.93 -16.48 30.83
N PHE A 696 14.80 -17.12 31.61
CA PHE A 696 15.44 -16.56 32.80
C PHE A 696 16.77 -17.29 33.08
N PRO A 697 17.83 -16.61 33.60
CA PRO A 697 17.94 -15.17 33.88
C PRO A 697 18.24 -14.36 32.61
N CYS A 698 18.71 -13.12 32.77
CA CYS A 698 19.24 -12.36 31.64
C CYS A 698 20.41 -13.08 30.94
N PRO A 699 20.51 -12.95 29.61
CA PRO A 699 21.64 -13.52 28.87
C PRO A 699 22.94 -12.78 29.22
N ALA A 700 24.09 -13.31 28.79
CA ALA A 700 25.41 -12.73 29.07
C ALA A 700 25.57 -11.26 28.59
N GLY A 701 24.82 -10.85 27.56
CA GLY A 701 24.77 -9.45 27.09
C GLY A 701 23.98 -8.49 27.99
N GLY A 702 23.30 -9.02 29.01
CA GLY A 702 22.33 -8.35 29.88
C GLY A 702 20.93 -8.28 29.26
N CYS A 703 19.98 -7.74 30.01
CA CYS A 703 18.63 -7.43 29.53
C CYS A 703 18.43 -5.91 29.39
N PRO A 704 17.73 -5.45 28.34
CA PRO A 704 17.36 -4.05 28.22
C PRO A 704 16.26 -3.67 29.24
N PRO A 705 16.39 -2.53 29.93
CA PRO A 705 15.27 -1.96 30.67
C PRO A 705 14.22 -1.41 29.71
N MET A 706 12.94 -1.69 29.96
CA MET A 706 11.83 -1.10 29.22
C MET A 706 11.67 0.38 29.57
N GLY A 707 11.44 1.21 28.55
CA GLY A 707 11.14 2.64 28.72
C GLY A 707 12.37 3.53 28.61
N HIS A 708 12.49 4.52 29.50
CA HIS A 708 13.40 5.66 29.35
C HIS A 708 14.85 5.26 29.07
N TYR A 709 15.36 4.20 29.70
CA TYR A 709 16.76 3.78 29.61
C TYR A 709 17.04 2.66 28.59
N ALA A 710 16.09 2.33 27.71
CA ALA A 710 16.26 1.26 26.71
C ALA A 710 17.42 1.52 25.71
N ASP A 711 17.77 2.79 25.48
CA ASP A 711 18.87 3.23 24.63
C ASP A 711 20.25 2.79 25.12
N ARG A 712 20.39 2.44 26.41
CA ARG A 712 21.61 1.78 26.95
C ARG A 712 21.92 0.45 26.25
N PHE A 713 20.96 -0.11 25.51
CA PHE A 713 21.10 -1.34 24.74
C PHE A 713 21.21 -1.14 23.23
N LYS A 714 21.16 0.10 22.71
CA LYS A 714 21.13 0.36 21.27
C LYS A 714 22.27 -0.33 20.50
N ASP A 715 23.48 -0.32 21.04
CA ASP A 715 24.70 -0.85 20.39
C ASP A 715 24.84 -2.38 20.54
N LYS A 716 23.97 -3.02 21.33
CA LYS A 716 23.99 -4.46 21.59
C LYS A 716 23.00 -5.24 20.71
N ILE A 717 22.26 -4.56 19.84
CA ILE A 717 21.18 -5.15 19.03
C ILE A 717 21.79 -5.71 17.74
N THR A 718 21.78 -7.04 17.61
CA THR A 718 22.30 -7.76 16.44
C THR A 718 21.19 -8.32 15.53
N SER A 719 19.94 -8.33 16.01
CA SER A 719 18.79 -8.91 15.32
C SER A 719 17.98 -7.86 14.55
N LYS A 720 17.11 -8.32 13.64
CA LYS A 720 16.20 -7.41 12.91
C LYS A 720 15.14 -6.78 13.81
N PHE A 721 14.72 -7.45 14.88
CA PHE A 721 13.83 -7.00 15.94
C PHE A 721 13.97 -7.97 17.13
N THR A 722 13.73 -7.50 18.35
CA THR A 722 13.83 -8.34 19.57
C THR A 722 12.56 -8.22 20.40
N LYS A 723 11.86 -9.36 20.62
CA LYS A 723 10.72 -9.43 21.53
C LYS A 723 11.19 -9.64 22.96
N LEU A 724 10.70 -8.78 23.86
CA LEU A 724 11.08 -8.74 25.26
C LEU A 724 9.83 -8.83 26.13
N TYR A 725 9.90 -9.62 27.20
CA TYR A 725 8.80 -9.84 28.12
C TYR A 725 9.22 -9.52 29.55
N LEU A 726 8.30 -8.95 30.31
CA LEU A 726 8.45 -8.67 31.74
C LEU A 726 7.08 -8.64 32.39
N ASN A 727 7.01 -8.67 33.72
CA ASN A 727 5.77 -8.46 34.46
C ASN A 727 5.84 -7.15 35.26
N THR A 728 4.69 -6.53 35.48
CA THR A 728 4.56 -5.26 36.22
C THR A 728 3.49 -5.37 37.30
N GLY A 729 3.47 -4.41 38.22
CA GLY A 729 2.40 -4.30 39.22
C GLY A 729 1.04 -3.91 38.65
N GLU A 730 -0.01 -4.12 39.44
CA GLU A 730 -1.39 -3.71 39.12
C GLU A 730 -1.69 -2.24 39.43
N ALA A 731 -0.90 -1.64 40.30
CA ALA A 731 -1.00 -0.24 40.70
C ALA A 731 0.41 0.35 40.87
N LYS A 732 0.47 1.68 40.92
CA LYS A 732 1.72 2.41 41.12
C LYS A 732 2.29 2.10 42.51
N ASN A 733 3.58 1.79 42.68
CA ASN A 733 4.65 1.70 41.67
C ASN A 733 4.61 0.37 40.89
N PHE A 734 4.72 0.45 39.55
CA PHE A 734 4.58 -0.71 38.67
C PHE A 734 5.81 -1.63 38.60
N THR A 735 6.93 -1.20 39.17
CA THR A 735 8.24 -1.85 39.12
C THR A 735 8.22 -3.28 39.65
N ARG A 736 8.94 -4.20 39.02
CA ARG A 736 9.13 -5.56 39.52
C ARG A 736 10.55 -6.05 39.30
N TRP A 737 11.05 -6.85 40.25
CA TRP A 737 12.32 -7.56 40.16
C TRP A 737 12.06 -9.06 40.14
N ARG A 738 12.57 -9.75 39.12
CA ARG A 738 12.28 -11.18 38.91
C ARG A 738 13.36 -12.05 39.55
N TYR A 739 12.93 -13.05 40.33
CA TYR A 739 13.81 -14.03 40.98
C TYR A 739 13.33 -15.45 40.68
N LYS A 740 14.27 -16.40 40.57
CA LYS A 740 13.97 -17.83 40.53
C LYS A 740 14.22 -18.42 41.91
N SER A 741 13.18 -18.93 42.54
CA SER A 741 13.26 -19.50 43.88
C SER A 741 12.99 -20.99 43.84
N SER A 742 13.94 -21.77 44.38
CA SER A 742 13.87 -23.22 44.48
C SER A 742 13.91 -23.64 45.94
N VAL A 743 12.91 -24.41 46.37
CA VAL A 743 12.74 -24.87 47.74
C VAL A 743 12.78 -26.40 47.76
N THR A 744 13.75 -26.96 48.50
CA THR A 744 13.83 -28.39 48.80
C THR A 744 13.14 -28.66 50.12
N LEU A 745 12.05 -29.43 50.10
CA LEU A 745 11.23 -29.69 51.28
C LEU A 745 11.91 -30.64 52.28
N SER A 746 11.69 -30.42 53.57
CA SER A 746 12.09 -31.31 54.66
C SER A 746 10.90 -31.64 55.56
N GLY A 747 10.91 -32.82 56.16
CA GLY A 747 9.81 -33.28 57.00
C GLY A 747 9.71 -34.81 57.07
N LYS A 748 8.73 -35.31 57.80
CA LYS A 748 8.55 -36.75 58.04
C LYS A 748 7.46 -37.40 57.19
N ARG A 749 6.52 -36.61 56.65
CA ARG A 749 5.34 -37.10 55.94
C ARG A 749 4.95 -36.18 54.79
N SER A 750 4.33 -36.75 53.76
CA SER A 750 3.69 -36.00 52.67
C SER A 750 2.41 -35.33 53.19
N ILE A 751 2.20 -34.07 52.83
CA ILE A 751 1.03 -33.30 53.28
C ILE A 751 0.46 -32.46 52.14
N LEU A 752 -0.85 -32.21 52.14
CA LEU A 752 -1.50 -31.37 51.14
C LEU A 752 -1.54 -29.91 51.63
N GLY A 753 -0.85 -29.03 50.93
CA GLY A 753 -0.62 -27.66 51.39
C GLY A 753 -0.19 -26.71 50.27
N HIS A 754 0.16 -25.50 50.67
CA HIS A 754 0.93 -24.58 49.83
C HIS A 754 2.11 -24.02 50.61
N ILE A 755 3.21 -23.78 49.89
CA ILE A 755 4.45 -23.24 50.42
C ILE A 755 4.68 -21.83 49.91
N ASN A 756 5.08 -20.95 50.81
CA ASN A 756 5.38 -19.56 50.53
C ASN A 756 6.80 -19.22 50.98
N ILE A 757 7.43 -18.27 50.31
CA ILE A 757 8.68 -17.67 50.77
C ILE A 757 8.57 -16.15 50.86
N ALA A 758 9.35 -15.53 51.74
CA ALA A 758 9.59 -14.10 51.77
C ALA A 758 11.09 -13.82 51.85
N LEU A 759 11.58 -12.93 50.99
CA LEU A 759 13.00 -12.56 50.89
C LEU A 759 13.29 -11.37 51.80
N TYR A 760 14.42 -11.40 52.50
CA TYR A 760 14.92 -10.31 53.35
C TYR A 760 16.35 -10.00 52.95
N GLY A 761 16.64 -8.72 52.71
CA GLY A 761 17.97 -8.26 52.34
C GLY A 761 18.21 -6.81 52.69
N SER A 762 19.32 -6.26 52.19
CA SER A 762 19.75 -4.89 52.49
C SER A 762 18.77 -3.81 52.03
N GLY A 763 17.96 -4.08 51.00
CA GLY A 763 16.96 -3.15 50.46
C GLY A 763 15.57 -3.27 51.09
N GLY A 764 15.38 -4.19 52.05
CA GLY A 764 14.09 -4.44 52.69
C GLY A 764 13.64 -5.90 52.57
N ASN A 765 12.34 -6.14 52.72
CA ASN A 765 11.77 -7.48 52.65
C ASN A 765 10.52 -7.52 51.76
N THR A 766 10.33 -8.65 51.09
CA THR A 766 9.16 -8.87 50.24
C THR A 766 7.95 -9.32 51.06
N ARG A 767 6.76 -9.25 50.46
CA ARG A 767 5.61 -10.07 50.86
C ARG A 767 5.88 -11.56 50.66
N GLN A 768 4.94 -12.40 51.09
CA GLN A 768 5.00 -13.84 50.88
C GLN A 768 4.56 -14.21 49.47
N TYR A 769 5.36 -15.04 48.79
CA TYR A 769 5.12 -15.54 47.45
C TYR A 769 4.92 -17.05 47.46
N GLU A 770 3.77 -17.51 46.96
CA GLU A 770 3.46 -18.94 46.84
C GLU A 770 4.34 -19.58 45.77
N ILE A 771 5.16 -20.56 46.16
CA ILE A 771 6.07 -21.31 45.28
C ILE A 771 5.39 -22.54 44.71
N PHE A 772 4.60 -23.25 45.51
CA PHE A 772 3.90 -24.45 45.05
C PHE A 772 2.68 -24.73 45.93
N ARG A 773 1.64 -25.27 45.31
CA ARG A 773 0.39 -25.69 45.94
C ARG A 773 0.05 -27.10 45.44
N GLY A 774 -0.16 -28.02 46.36
CA GLY A 774 -0.45 -29.41 46.03
C GLY A 774 0.07 -30.35 47.10
N ASN A 775 0.49 -31.54 46.66
CA ASN A 775 1.04 -32.55 47.56
C ASN A 775 2.52 -32.24 47.84
N LEU A 776 2.83 -31.89 49.08
CA LEU A 776 4.15 -31.47 49.56
C LEU A 776 4.88 -32.69 50.13
N ARG A 777 5.86 -33.20 49.39
CA ARG A 777 6.63 -34.40 49.78
C ARG A 777 8.03 -34.00 50.25
N PRO A 778 8.48 -34.43 51.45
CA PRO A 778 9.86 -34.22 51.87
C PRO A 778 10.86 -34.76 50.83
N GLY A 779 11.91 -33.98 50.54
CA GLY A 779 12.91 -34.28 49.52
C GLY A 779 12.59 -33.74 48.12
N GLU A 780 11.33 -33.40 47.82
CA GLU A 780 10.98 -32.79 46.53
C GLU A 780 11.46 -31.33 46.43
N ILE A 781 11.81 -30.92 45.21
CA ILE A 781 12.25 -29.57 44.89
C ILE A 781 11.15 -28.88 44.09
N HIS A 782 10.64 -27.78 44.61
CA HIS A 782 9.69 -26.94 43.90
C HIS A 782 10.36 -25.63 43.51
N THR A 783 10.23 -25.25 42.24
CA THR A 783 10.84 -24.04 41.69
C THR A 783 9.77 -23.14 41.07
N LYS A 784 9.88 -21.84 41.31
CA LYS A 784 8.99 -20.84 40.70
C LYS A 784 9.72 -19.53 40.43
N LEU A 785 9.37 -18.88 39.33
CA LEU A 785 9.74 -17.51 39.05
C LEU A 785 8.76 -16.56 39.76
N ILE A 786 9.29 -15.60 40.51
CA ILE A 786 8.51 -14.62 41.26
C ILE A 786 8.92 -13.20 40.87
N ASP A 787 7.93 -12.33 40.68
CA ASP A 787 8.13 -10.91 40.41
C ASP A 787 7.82 -10.11 41.69
N VAL A 788 8.87 -9.59 42.34
CA VAL A 788 8.78 -8.93 43.65
C VAL A 788 8.68 -7.41 43.52
N GLU A 789 8.02 -6.78 44.49
CA GLU A 789 7.62 -5.37 44.48
C GLU A 789 8.75 -4.36 44.73
N LEU A 790 9.90 -4.82 45.23
CA LEU A 790 11.06 -3.97 45.56
C LEU A 790 12.38 -4.70 45.31
N LYS A 791 13.45 -3.93 45.08
CA LYS A 791 14.81 -4.49 44.97
C LYS A 791 15.34 -4.88 46.35
N VAL A 792 15.39 -6.18 46.62
CA VAL A 792 15.76 -6.73 47.94
C VAL A 792 17.26 -6.51 48.26
N GLY A 793 18.09 -6.29 47.24
CA GLY A 793 19.54 -6.13 47.39
C GLY A 793 20.21 -7.44 47.77
N THR A 794 21.24 -7.38 48.61
CA THR A 794 21.93 -8.58 49.10
C THR A 794 21.01 -9.33 50.06
N ILE A 795 20.54 -10.51 49.65
CA ILE A 795 19.63 -11.34 50.44
C ILE A 795 20.38 -11.91 51.64
N THR A 796 19.95 -11.57 52.86
CA THR A 796 20.55 -12.05 54.11
C THR A 796 19.77 -13.18 54.74
N LYS A 797 18.47 -13.27 54.46
CA LYS A 797 17.56 -14.26 55.05
C LYS A 797 16.38 -14.55 54.14
N VAL A 798 15.90 -15.79 54.16
CA VAL A 798 14.61 -16.18 53.58
C VAL A 798 13.73 -16.77 54.67
N LYS A 799 12.43 -16.41 54.69
CA LYS A 799 11.44 -17.06 55.54
C LYS A 799 10.62 -18.04 54.72
N PHE A 800 10.63 -19.30 55.12
CA PHE A 800 9.73 -20.33 54.62
C PHE A 800 8.47 -20.37 55.48
N LEU A 801 7.31 -20.40 54.83
CA LEU A 801 6.03 -20.64 55.47
C LEU A 801 5.28 -21.69 54.67
N TRP A 802 4.51 -22.53 55.35
CA TRP A 802 3.62 -23.47 54.68
C TRP A 802 2.29 -23.51 55.43
N ASN A 803 1.21 -23.72 54.68
CA ASN A 803 -0.14 -23.76 55.21
C ASN A 803 -0.86 -25.02 54.71
N ASN A 804 -1.58 -25.70 55.60
CA ASN A 804 -2.47 -26.82 55.24
C ASN A 804 -3.69 -26.31 54.47
N ILE A 805 -4.22 -27.13 53.55
CA ILE A 805 -5.51 -26.86 52.89
C ILE A 805 -6.69 -27.30 53.77
N PHE A 806 -6.49 -28.28 54.66
CA PHE A 806 -7.52 -28.83 55.55
C PHE A 806 -7.07 -28.86 57.00
N ILE A 807 -8.03 -28.93 57.93
CA ILE A 807 -7.73 -29.12 59.36
C ILE A 807 -7.03 -30.48 59.52
N ASN A 808 -5.78 -30.46 59.99
CA ASN A 808 -5.01 -31.67 60.21
C ASN A 808 -4.72 -31.85 61.72
N PRO A 809 -5.43 -32.76 62.40
CA PRO A 809 -5.31 -32.94 63.86
C PRO A 809 -3.94 -33.51 64.29
N THR A 810 -3.12 -33.98 63.35
CA THR A 810 -1.78 -34.51 63.64
C THR A 810 -0.71 -33.43 63.77
N LEU A 811 -1.05 -32.14 63.60
CA LEU A 811 -0.14 -30.99 63.64
C LEU A 811 1.20 -31.27 62.92
N PRO A 812 1.16 -31.61 61.61
CA PRO A 812 2.37 -32.01 60.90
C PRO A 812 3.37 -30.86 60.84
N GLN A 813 4.66 -31.19 60.84
CA GLN A 813 5.74 -30.23 60.64
C GLN A 813 6.36 -30.41 59.26
N LEU A 814 6.49 -29.30 58.54
CA LEU A 814 7.18 -29.21 57.26
C LEU A 814 8.17 -28.05 57.33
N GLY A 815 9.37 -28.27 56.78
CA GLY A 815 10.40 -27.26 56.65
C GLY A 815 10.95 -27.22 55.24
N ALA A 816 11.98 -26.40 55.06
CA ALA A 816 12.82 -26.40 53.88
C ALA A 816 14.23 -26.83 54.30
N ALA A 817 14.76 -27.91 53.71
CA ALA A 817 16.16 -28.31 53.86
C ALA A 817 17.09 -27.40 53.05
N LYS A 818 16.60 -26.80 51.97
CA LYS A 818 17.42 -25.91 51.15
C LYS A 818 16.54 -24.88 50.46
N ILE A 819 16.99 -23.63 50.46
CA ILE A 819 16.38 -22.58 49.64
C ILE A 819 17.46 -21.91 48.81
N MET A 820 17.24 -21.90 47.51
CA MET A 820 18.07 -21.20 46.52
C MET A 820 17.26 -20.08 45.90
N VAL A 821 17.84 -18.89 45.86
CA VAL A 821 17.26 -17.74 45.17
C VAL A 821 18.27 -17.25 44.16
N GLN A 822 17.88 -17.23 42.89
CA GLN A 822 18.68 -16.72 41.78
C GLN A 822 18.13 -15.38 41.33
N ASP A 823 19.03 -14.41 41.16
CA ASP A 823 18.73 -13.06 40.68
C ASP A 823 18.55 -13.02 39.17
N GLY A 824 17.57 -12.27 38.69
CA GLY A 824 17.23 -12.22 37.27
C GLY A 824 18.15 -11.36 36.43
N GLU A 825 18.76 -10.33 37.00
CA GLU A 825 19.63 -9.39 36.28
C GLU A 825 21.01 -10.00 36.06
N THR A 826 21.60 -10.57 37.12
CA THR A 826 22.98 -11.09 37.10
C THR A 826 23.07 -12.59 36.89
N GLY A 827 21.98 -13.33 37.12
CA GLY A 827 21.98 -14.79 37.13
C GLY A 827 22.71 -15.40 38.33
N ASN A 828 23.26 -14.57 39.23
CA ASN A 828 23.92 -15.02 40.45
C ASN A 828 22.93 -15.70 41.40
N ILE A 829 23.43 -16.57 42.27
CA ILE A 829 22.66 -17.17 43.37
C ILE A 829 23.05 -16.44 44.65
N PRO A 830 22.47 -15.26 44.93
CA PRO A 830 22.84 -14.44 46.09
C PRO A 830 22.55 -15.11 47.44
N PHE A 831 21.74 -16.17 47.47
CA PHE A 831 21.39 -16.86 48.70
C PHE A 831 21.30 -18.38 48.53
N LEU A 832 22.02 -19.07 49.41
CA LEU A 832 22.01 -20.52 49.59
C LEU A 832 21.91 -20.81 51.09
N GLN A 833 20.73 -21.13 51.58
CA GLN A 833 20.57 -21.65 52.95
C GLN A 833 20.45 -23.16 52.87
N GLN A 834 21.39 -23.85 53.52
CA GLN A 834 21.36 -25.30 53.80
C GLN A 834 20.80 -25.55 55.19
#